data_AF-A0A9Q3VL19-F1
#
_entry.id   AF-A0A9Q3VL19-F1
#
_cell.length_a   1.000
_cell.length_b   1.000
_cell.length_c   1.000
_cell.angle_alpha   90.00
_cell.angle_beta   90.00
_cell.angle_gamma   90.00
#
_symmetry.space_group_name_H-M   'P 1'
#
loop_
_entity.id
_entity.type
_entity.pdbx_description
1 polymer ?
#
loop_
_entity_poly.entity_id
_entity_poly.type
_entity_poly.pdbx_seq_one_letter_code
_entity_poly.pdbx_strand_id
1 'polypeptide(L)'
;MTDGVDIWEAAARFDRSTAAKDEAGAEQERKQVLAQFPLEDWPKLLLERYALGLNPSGPGMTYCRLMEFGTQSLGSIKGGSAAKHIMYRHNSGEWRLAAPLRGMEPQEAWERLRAEFCRALTATAVGDFAAVDDLEILRFGPALVTKTLATYFPEHFLPVYSAGHLRKFLALLGGTSGADSPTWRSNRQLLELVGSRPEFAGWTGNEVMTFLYQDFDPRPQTRTIWKIAPGERARLWEECRDGGFICVGWDELRDLGEYQTDSELKEALDANWPSGSGRSLTTARRLLAFRDLEAGDRVVANRGMDEVLATGTVTGGYRFDPERPEFRHVVPVDWDVSHAQKLSGPQHGWRSTFAKVDPTLFARLTAHRAADSVAQAAPSSAELAPEDVRAVLDALERKGQVILHGPPGTGKTRLALSAALFMAGRADVINTGPAQRSAAQVEMLGGEQVHLVTFHPSYGYEDFVEGFKPDLSATGPGLTLALTDGVFHALCDRASAHPEQTYLLIIDEINRGDLPRIFGELITLLELDKRGLPLALSVSGRSFSVPPNIRIIGTMNTADRSISHLDAAVRRRFAFVSVGPDPDAVSGTIGPLDLAEFFESLNTRITRHLDADHQIGHAYLLRDGMPIATEDDLAAAFHHEVIPLLEDYCLGRADLLHRVLGSLVDADTGRTALMSPQDLAAALAAEFSGGESGLDA
;
A
#
# COMPACT_ATOMS: atom_id res chain seq x y z
N MET A 1 -12.08 7.31 1.88
CA MET A 1 -12.84 8.30 2.68
C MET A 1 -11.84 8.83 3.68
N THR A 2 -11.46 10.09 3.50
CA THR A 2 -10.47 10.82 4.31
C THR A 2 -10.93 10.91 5.76
N ASP A 3 -9.95 11.04 6.66
CA ASP A 3 -10.10 11.27 8.10
C ASP A 3 -11.19 12.29 8.40
N GLY A 4 -11.89 12.13 9.53
CA GLY A 4 -13.12 12.82 9.93
C GLY A 4 -13.07 14.35 10.09
N VAL A 5 -12.27 15.04 9.28
CA VAL A 5 -12.31 16.49 9.09
C VAL A 5 -13.37 16.80 8.03
N ASP A 6 -14.45 17.47 8.44
CA ASP A 6 -15.38 18.05 7.49
C ASP A 6 -14.64 19.10 6.64
N ILE A 7 -14.56 18.87 5.34
CA ILE A 7 -13.90 19.78 4.38
C ILE A 7 -14.44 21.21 4.48
N TRP A 8 -15.73 21.37 4.81
CA TRP A 8 -16.35 22.68 4.91
C TRP A 8 -15.93 23.39 6.22
N GLU A 9 -15.79 22.64 7.32
CA GLU A 9 -15.28 23.17 8.59
C GLU A 9 -13.79 23.52 8.48
N ALA A 10 -13.01 22.70 7.78
CA ALA A 10 -11.60 22.97 7.50
C ALA A 10 -11.41 24.22 6.63
N ALA A 11 -12.19 24.34 5.55
CA ALA A 11 -12.13 25.51 4.67
C ALA A 11 -12.45 26.81 5.44
N ALA A 12 -13.40 26.78 6.37
CA ALA A 12 -13.75 27.93 7.20
C ALA A 12 -12.64 28.35 8.19
N ARG A 13 -11.75 27.42 8.56
CA ARG A 13 -10.64 27.64 9.50
C ARG A 13 -9.29 27.88 8.82
N PHE A 14 -9.22 27.69 7.51
CA PHE A 14 -7.97 27.77 6.77
C PHE A 14 -7.38 29.18 6.80
N ASP A 15 -6.15 29.30 7.29
CA ASP A 15 -5.41 30.56 7.31
C ASP A 15 -4.83 30.87 5.92
N ARG A 16 -5.58 31.66 5.15
CA ARG A 16 -5.21 32.13 3.82
C ARG A 16 -3.90 32.93 3.78
N SER A 17 -3.43 33.48 4.90
CA SER A 17 -2.19 34.26 4.94
C SER A 17 -0.94 33.39 4.68
N THR A 18 -1.03 32.08 4.92
CA THR A 18 0.04 31.12 4.64
C THR A 18 0.28 30.94 3.14
N ALA A 19 -0.78 30.99 2.32
CA ALA A 19 -0.72 30.84 0.86
C ALA A 19 -0.27 32.13 0.12
N ALA A 20 -0.32 33.29 0.76
CA ALA A 20 0.03 34.57 0.12
C ALA A 20 1.51 34.66 -0.29
N LYS A 21 2.43 33.98 0.43
CA LYS A 21 3.84 33.88 0.05
C LYS A 21 4.05 32.99 -1.17
N ASP A 22 3.29 31.90 -1.25
CA ASP A 22 3.35 30.95 -2.36
C ASP A 22 2.79 31.57 -3.64
N GLU A 23 1.79 32.45 -3.53
CA GLU A 23 1.19 33.14 -4.67
C GLU A 23 2.14 34.13 -5.37
N ALA A 24 2.90 34.92 -4.59
CA ALA A 24 3.89 35.83 -5.16
C ALA A 24 5.02 35.07 -5.89
N GLY A 25 5.46 33.94 -5.32
CA GLY A 25 6.42 33.04 -5.94
C GLY A 25 5.88 32.41 -7.22
N ALA A 26 4.64 31.92 -7.19
CA ALA A 26 3.97 31.32 -8.34
C ALA A 26 3.84 32.31 -9.50
N GLU A 27 3.41 33.55 -9.26
CA GLU A 27 3.31 34.56 -10.32
C GLU A 27 4.68 34.98 -10.86
N GLN A 28 5.72 34.99 -10.03
CA GLN A 28 7.10 35.22 -10.49
C GLN A 28 7.59 34.08 -11.39
N GLU A 29 7.38 32.83 -10.98
CA GLU A 29 7.72 31.64 -11.78
C GLU A 29 6.93 31.62 -13.10
N ARG A 30 5.64 31.98 -13.07
CA ARG A 30 4.81 32.08 -14.28
C ARG A 30 5.34 33.14 -15.24
N LYS A 31 5.64 34.35 -14.75
CA LYS A 31 6.27 35.40 -15.57
C LYS A 31 7.59 34.93 -16.17
N GLN A 32 8.37 34.15 -15.42
CA GLN A 32 9.62 33.57 -15.91
C GLN A 32 9.39 32.55 -17.04
N VAL A 33 8.36 31.69 -16.94
CA VAL A 33 7.97 30.78 -18.02
C VAL A 33 7.54 31.57 -19.25
N LEU A 34 6.61 32.52 -19.10
CA LEU A 34 6.09 33.33 -20.20
C LEU A 34 7.17 34.16 -20.90
N ALA A 35 8.17 34.65 -20.15
CA ALA A 35 9.30 35.38 -20.72
C ALA A 35 10.26 34.49 -21.51
N GLN A 36 10.45 33.23 -21.08
CA GLN A 36 11.36 32.29 -21.76
C GLN A 36 10.67 31.52 -22.89
N PHE A 37 9.36 31.34 -22.81
CA PHE A 37 8.53 30.58 -23.75
C PHE A 37 7.22 31.34 -24.00
N PRO A 38 7.24 32.44 -24.76
CA PRO A 38 6.02 33.16 -25.14
C PRO A 38 5.06 32.27 -25.93
N LEU A 39 3.76 32.53 -25.82
CA LEU A 39 2.73 31.72 -26.48
C LEU A 39 2.91 31.73 -28.01
N GLU A 40 3.27 32.88 -28.57
CA GLU A 40 3.53 33.13 -29.99
C GLU A 40 4.73 32.35 -30.55
N ASP A 41 5.64 31.90 -29.69
CA ASP A 41 6.86 31.19 -30.08
C ASP A 41 6.69 29.67 -30.11
N TRP A 42 5.62 29.12 -29.53
CA TRP A 42 5.35 27.67 -29.54
C TRP A 42 5.39 27.03 -30.93
N PRO A 43 4.80 27.62 -32.00
CA PRO A 43 4.88 27.07 -33.35
C PRO A 43 6.31 26.95 -33.89
N LYS A 44 7.25 27.74 -33.36
CA LYS A 44 8.66 27.79 -33.77
C LYS A 44 9.60 27.18 -32.73
N LEU A 45 9.06 26.64 -31.63
CA LEU A 45 9.86 26.10 -30.54
C LEU A 45 10.70 24.93 -31.06
N LEU A 46 12.02 25.02 -30.84
CA LEU A 46 12.98 24.01 -31.23
C LEU A 46 12.97 22.85 -30.24
N LEU A 47 13.26 21.64 -30.73
CA LEU A 47 13.29 20.43 -29.90
C LEU A 47 14.29 20.58 -28.75
N GLU A 48 15.44 21.20 -29.01
CA GLU A 48 16.50 21.45 -28.04
C GLU A 48 16.11 22.43 -26.94
N ARG A 49 15.09 23.25 -27.21
CA ARG A 49 14.49 24.17 -26.23
C ARG A 49 13.33 23.53 -25.48
N TYR A 50 12.78 22.42 -25.97
CA TYR A 50 11.69 21.69 -25.33
C TYR A 50 12.20 20.60 -24.36
N ALA A 51 12.94 19.63 -24.89
CA ALA A 51 13.11 18.33 -24.26
C ALA A 51 13.96 18.33 -22.98
N LEU A 52 13.67 17.39 -22.08
CA LEU A 52 14.55 17.07 -20.95
C LEU A 52 15.80 16.31 -21.45
N GLY A 53 16.93 16.42 -20.73
CA GLY A 53 18.18 15.72 -21.07
C GLY A 53 19.06 16.42 -22.10
N LEU A 54 18.74 17.68 -22.42
CA LEU A 54 19.55 18.54 -23.28
C LEU A 54 20.12 19.72 -22.49
N ASN A 55 21.36 20.08 -22.80
CA ASN A 55 21.96 21.34 -22.38
C ASN A 55 21.74 22.36 -23.51
N PRO A 56 20.88 23.38 -23.33
CA PRO A 56 20.64 24.37 -24.37
C PRO A 56 21.94 25.16 -24.62
N SER A 57 22.23 25.45 -25.89
CA SER A 57 23.45 26.15 -26.32
C SER A 57 23.44 27.68 -26.01
N GLY A 58 22.56 28.14 -25.11
CA GLY A 58 22.36 29.55 -24.74
C GLY A 58 21.78 29.71 -23.33
N PRO A 59 21.55 30.95 -22.86
CA PRO A 59 21.02 31.21 -21.52
C PRO A 59 19.56 30.75 -21.41
N GLY A 60 19.25 29.90 -20.43
CA GLY A 60 17.90 29.43 -20.13
C GLY A 60 17.84 27.92 -19.92
N MET A 61 16.76 27.43 -19.32
CA MET A 61 16.49 25.98 -19.21
C MET A 61 15.68 25.50 -20.42
N THR A 62 15.66 24.19 -20.68
CA THR A 62 14.66 23.63 -21.59
C THR A 62 13.27 23.69 -20.95
N TYR A 63 12.21 23.67 -21.76
CA TYR A 63 10.85 23.81 -21.28
C TYR A 63 10.52 22.73 -20.23
N CYS A 64 10.74 21.45 -20.56
CA CYS A 64 10.48 20.34 -19.64
C CYS A 64 11.27 20.47 -18.33
N ARG A 65 12.53 20.92 -18.38
CA ARG A 65 13.37 21.14 -17.19
C ARG A 65 12.86 22.31 -16.34
N LEU A 66 12.46 23.41 -16.97
CA LEU A 66 11.89 24.56 -16.27
C LEU A 66 10.58 24.18 -15.58
N MET A 67 9.69 23.50 -16.29
CA MET A 67 8.40 23.05 -15.78
C MET A 67 8.52 22.02 -14.65
N GLU A 68 9.53 21.17 -14.66
CA GLU A 68 9.75 20.20 -13.59
C GLU A 68 10.49 20.78 -12.39
N PHE A 69 11.59 21.51 -12.61
CA PHE A 69 12.50 21.88 -11.53
C PHE A 69 12.44 23.35 -11.11
N GLY A 70 12.06 24.23 -12.03
CA GLY A 70 12.09 25.69 -11.84
C GLY A 70 10.74 26.35 -11.60
N THR A 71 9.67 25.58 -11.41
CA THR A 71 8.31 26.11 -11.19
C THR A 71 7.60 25.40 -10.03
N GLN A 72 8.20 25.44 -8.84
CA GLN A 72 7.72 24.69 -7.68
C GLN A 72 6.50 25.36 -7.04
N SER A 73 6.48 26.69 -6.99
CA SER A 73 5.35 27.47 -6.50
C SER A 73 4.12 27.39 -7.44
N LEU A 74 4.30 27.08 -8.72
CA LEU A 74 3.20 26.74 -9.64
C LEU A 74 2.65 25.32 -9.48
N GLY A 75 3.01 24.61 -8.41
CA GLY A 75 2.63 23.21 -8.16
C GLY A 75 3.65 22.23 -8.75
N SER A 76 4.13 21.30 -7.93
CA SER A 76 5.20 20.36 -8.33
C SER A 76 4.71 19.29 -9.31
N ILE A 77 5.56 18.96 -10.29
CA ILE A 77 5.47 17.72 -11.10
C ILE A 77 6.77 16.90 -10.99
N LYS A 78 7.58 17.17 -9.95
CA LYS A 78 8.78 16.39 -9.62
C LYS A 78 8.39 15.00 -9.13
N GLY A 79 9.28 14.02 -9.33
CA GLY A 79 9.03 12.62 -9.00
C GLY A 79 8.39 11.83 -10.15
N GLY A 80 8.57 10.52 -10.16
CA GLY A 80 8.12 9.63 -11.25
C GLY A 80 8.99 9.68 -12.53
N SER A 81 8.64 8.87 -13.53
CA SER A 81 9.42 8.68 -14.76
C SER A 81 9.51 9.95 -15.63
N ALA A 82 10.65 10.12 -16.31
CA ALA A 82 10.85 11.14 -17.35
C ALA A 82 9.88 10.97 -18.55
N ALA A 83 9.22 9.82 -18.68
CA ALA A 83 8.21 9.56 -19.70
C ALA A 83 7.04 10.57 -19.68
N LYS A 84 6.75 11.21 -18.54
CA LYS A 84 5.76 12.29 -18.42
C LYS A 84 6.03 13.49 -19.35
N HIS A 85 7.25 13.61 -19.87
CA HIS A 85 7.64 14.65 -20.83
C HIS A 85 7.29 14.31 -22.28
N ILE A 86 6.71 13.12 -22.53
CA ILE A 86 6.28 12.56 -23.83
C ILE A 86 7.47 12.25 -24.76
N MET A 87 8.46 13.14 -24.78
CA MET A 87 9.69 13.05 -25.55
C MET A 87 10.83 13.66 -24.74
N TYR A 88 11.90 12.90 -24.54
CA TYR A 88 13.09 13.36 -23.83
C TYR A 88 14.35 12.68 -24.36
N ARG A 89 15.50 13.34 -24.15
CA ARG A 89 16.80 12.74 -24.43
C ARG A 89 17.27 12.00 -23.19
N HIS A 90 17.50 10.71 -23.35
CA HIS A 90 18.01 9.87 -22.28
C HIS A 90 19.52 10.14 -22.05
N ASN A 91 20.03 9.78 -20.88
CA ASN A 91 21.45 9.97 -20.54
C ASN A 91 22.39 9.15 -21.46
N SER A 92 21.90 8.08 -22.09
CA SER A 92 22.63 7.34 -23.15
C SER A 92 22.80 8.14 -24.45
N GLY A 93 22.15 9.29 -24.57
CA GLY A 93 22.11 10.11 -25.79
C GLY A 93 20.97 9.76 -26.74
N GLU A 94 20.25 8.65 -26.51
CA GLU A 94 19.10 8.19 -27.30
C GLU A 94 17.83 9.00 -27.02
N TRP A 95 16.93 9.05 -28.00
CA TRP A 95 15.62 9.67 -27.86
C TRP A 95 14.59 8.65 -27.35
N ARG A 96 13.88 9.00 -26.28
CA ARG A 96 12.76 8.22 -25.75
C ARG A 96 11.45 8.93 -26.10
N LEU A 97 10.55 8.19 -26.75
CA LEU A 97 9.31 8.70 -27.33
C LEU A 97 8.10 7.91 -26.79
N ALA A 98 7.01 8.62 -26.50
CA ALA A 98 5.72 8.03 -26.15
C ALA A 98 5.19 7.11 -27.25
N ALA A 99 4.30 6.17 -26.91
CA ALA A 99 3.84 5.10 -27.80
C ALA A 99 3.37 5.58 -29.19
N PRO A 100 2.58 6.67 -29.35
CA PRO A 100 2.14 7.15 -30.67
C PRO A 100 3.27 7.72 -31.54
N LEU A 101 4.42 8.03 -30.94
CA LEU A 101 5.59 8.63 -31.59
C LEU A 101 6.73 7.61 -31.75
N ARG A 102 6.57 6.38 -31.24
CA ARG A 102 7.63 5.37 -31.20
C ARG A 102 8.04 4.97 -32.63
N GLY A 103 9.34 4.93 -32.87
CA GLY A 103 9.92 4.57 -34.17
C GLY A 103 9.98 5.71 -35.19
N MET A 104 9.50 6.91 -34.84
CA MET A 104 9.68 8.11 -35.67
C MET A 104 11.06 8.72 -35.44
N GLU A 105 11.57 9.43 -36.44
CA GLU A 105 12.75 10.28 -36.26
C GLU A 105 12.44 11.40 -35.24
N PRO A 106 13.37 11.76 -34.34
CA PRO A 106 13.08 12.69 -33.24
C PRO A 106 12.51 14.03 -33.69
N GLN A 107 13.01 14.59 -34.79
CA GLN A 107 12.53 15.86 -35.30
C GLN A 107 11.09 15.75 -35.84
N GLU A 108 10.74 14.65 -36.50
CA GLU A 108 9.37 14.39 -36.96
C GLU A 108 8.42 14.18 -35.76
N ALA A 109 8.85 13.40 -34.77
CA ALA A 109 8.10 13.19 -33.54
C ALA A 109 7.82 14.51 -32.81
N TRP A 110 8.83 15.39 -32.76
CA TRP A 110 8.69 16.72 -32.18
C TRP A 110 7.70 17.59 -32.95
N GLU A 111 7.75 17.59 -34.28
CA GLU A 111 6.81 18.37 -35.10
C GLU A 111 5.36 17.99 -34.83
N ARG A 112 5.07 16.68 -34.70
CA ARG A 112 3.73 16.18 -34.37
C ARG A 112 3.31 16.57 -32.95
N LEU A 113 4.19 16.35 -31.97
CA LEU A 113 3.93 16.71 -30.57
C LEU A 113 3.68 18.22 -30.41
N ARG A 114 4.55 19.04 -31.00
CA ARG A 114 4.44 20.51 -30.99
C ARG A 114 3.14 20.98 -31.63
N ALA A 115 2.68 20.34 -32.70
CA ALA A 115 1.42 20.67 -33.34
C ALA A 115 0.22 20.44 -32.41
N GLU A 116 0.21 19.33 -31.64
CA GLU A 116 -0.84 19.12 -30.63
C GLU A 116 -0.78 20.11 -29.48
N PHE A 117 0.42 20.46 -28.97
CA PHE A 117 0.55 21.54 -27.98
C PHE A 117 0.00 22.86 -28.52
N CYS A 118 0.32 23.24 -29.76
CA CYS A 118 -0.21 24.47 -30.37
C CYS A 118 -1.74 24.45 -30.49
N ARG A 119 -2.33 23.29 -30.88
CA ARG A 119 -3.78 23.11 -30.91
C ARG A 119 -4.40 23.24 -29.52
N ALA A 120 -3.82 22.58 -28.52
CA ALA A 120 -4.29 22.63 -27.14
C ALA A 120 -4.28 24.07 -26.59
N LEU A 121 -3.17 24.79 -26.80
CA LEU A 121 -3.00 26.18 -26.36
C LEU A 121 -3.99 27.12 -27.06
N THR A 122 -4.16 26.99 -28.37
CA THR A 122 -5.10 27.82 -29.15
C THR A 122 -6.55 27.55 -28.74
N ALA A 123 -6.93 26.27 -28.60
CA ALA A 123 -8.27 25.87 -28.21
C ALA A 123 -8.60 26.33 -26.77
N THR A 124 -7.65 26.21 -25.84
CA THR A 124 -7.80 26.70 -24.47
C THR A 124 -7.97 28.22 -24.42
N ALA A 125 -7.23 28.98 -25.24
CA ALA A 125 -7.33 30.45 -25.28
C ALA A 125 -8.72 30.97 -25.66
N VAL A 126 -9.50 30.17 -26.39
CA VAL A 126 -10.89 30.51 -26.80
C VAL A 126 -11.94 29.73 -26.02
N GLY A 127 -11.54 28.92 -25.04
CA GLY A 127 -12.44 28.09 -24.22
C GLY A 127 -13.02 26.86 -24.93
N ASP A 128 -12.43 26.41 -26.04
CA ASP A 128 -12.83 25.18 -26.74
C ASP A 128 -12.14 23.94 -26.14
N PHE A 129 -12.59 23.54 -24.96
CA PHE A 129 -11.96 22.44 -24.24
C PHE A 129 -12.28 21.06 -24.81
N ALA A 130 -13.36 20.92 -25.58
CA ALA A 130 -13.68 19.68 -26.27
C ALA A 130 -12.57 19.31 -27.27
N ALA A 131 -12.07 20.31 -28.02
CA ALA A 131 -10.97 20.11 -28.95
C ALA A 131 -9.64 19.72 -28.28
N VAL A 132 -9.45 20.04 -26.99
CA VAL A 132 -8.28 19.62 -26.20
C VAL A 132 -8.39 18.16 -25.76
N ASP A 133 -9.60 17.72 -25.41
CA ASP A 133 -9.85 16.36 -24.90
C ASP A 133 -9.65 15.27 -25.96
N ASP A 134 -9.73 15.62 -27.24
CA ASP A 134 -9.53 14.72 -28.39
C ASP A 134 -8.06 14.56 -28.83
N LEU A 135 -7.11 15.19 -28.12
CA LEU A 135 -5.68 15.13 -28.45
C LEU A 135 -5.03 13.87 -27.87
N GLU A 136 -4.63 12.94 -28.73
CA GLU A 136 -4.15 11.61 -28.33
C GLU A 136 -2.72 11.61 -27.81
N ILE A 137 -1.80 12.37 -28.41
CA ILE A 137 -0.38 12.36 -28.03
C ILE A 137 -0.21 12.99 -26.64
N LEU A 138 -0.94 14.07 -26.35
CA LEU A 138 -0.86 14.77 -25.06
C LEU A 138 -1.30 13.91 -23.87
N ARG A 139 -2.10 12.86 -24.08
CA ARG A 139 -2.52 11.92 -23.02
C ARG A 139 -1.36 11.16 -22.39
N PHE A 140 -0.20 11.09 -23.05
CA PHE A 140 1.00 10.43 -22.54
C PHE A 140 1.84 11.33 -21.61
N GLY A 141 1.50 12.62 -21.49
CA GLY A 141 2.16 13.55 -20.57
C GLY A 141 1.18 14.33 -19.71
N PRO A 142 0.23 13.67 -19.02
CA PRO A 142 -0.93 14.33 -18.41
C PRO A 142 -0.56 15.45 -17.43
N ALA A 143 0.46 15.23 -16.59
CA ALA A 143 0.90 16.21 -15.61
C ALA A 143 1.58 17.42 -16.26
N LEU A 144 2.51 17.19 -17.22
CA LEU A 144 3.19 18.26 -17.95
C LEU A 144 2.21 19.10 -18.77
N VAL A 145 1.27 18.44 -19.45
CA VAL A 145 0.27 19.10 -20.30
C VAL A 145 -0.67 19.94 -19.44
N THR A 146 -1.23 19.37 -18.36
CA THR A 146 -2.13 20.10 -17.47
C THR A 146 -1.43 21.30 -16.84
N LYS A 147 -0.18 21.13 -16.40
CA LYS A 147 0.64 22.24 -15.86
C LYS A 147 0.96 23.30 -16.90
N THR A 148 1.24 22.90 -18.14
CA THR A 148 1.42 23.81 -19.27
C THR A 148 0.18 24.67 -19.46
N LEU A 149 -1.00 24.05 -19.58
CA LEU A 149 -2.26 24.78 -19.75
C LEU A 149 -2.54 25.71 -18.55
N ALA A 150 -2.33 25.24 -17.33
CA ALA A 150 -2.49 26.05 -16.12
C ALA A 150 -1.53 27.24 -16.02
N THR A 151 -0.32 27.12 -16.60
CA THR A 151 0.67 28.20 -16.59
C THR A 151 0.28 29.34 -17.53
N TYR A 152 -0.20 29.00 -18.74
CA TYR A 152 -0.63 30.03 -19.71
C TYR A 152 -2.04 30.56 -19.39
N PHE A 153 -2.93 29.73 -18.87
CA PHE A 153 -4.35 30.02 -18.63
C PHE A 153 -4.77 29.69 -17.17
N PRO A 154 -4.20 30.38 -16.16
CA PRO A 154 -4.43 30.07 -14.74
C PRO A 154 -5.90 30.21 -14.31
N GLU A 155 -6.72 30.97 -15.04
CA GLU A 155 -8.16 31.14 -14.83
C GLU A 155 -8.97 29.88 -15.19
N HIS A 156 -8.37 28.92 -15.90
CA HIS A 156 -9.04 27.72 -16.37
C HIS A 156 -8.59 26.44 -15.65
N PHE A 157 -7.57 26.50 -14.79
CA PHE A 157 -7.02 25.31 -14.13
C PHE A 157 -6.57 25.59 -12.70
N LEU A 158 -6.67 24.58 -11.84
CA LEU A 158 -6.04 24.58 -10.52
C LEU A 158 -4.59 24.06 -10.61
N PRO A 159 -3.67 24.46 -9.72
CA PRO A 159 -2.29 23.99 -9.72
C PRO A 159 -2.12 22.57 -9.13
N VAL A 160 -2.95 21.63 -9.61
CA VAL A 160 -2.98 20.22 -9.20
C VAL A 160 -2.89 19.33 -10.44
N TYR A 161 -1.77 18.61 -10.59
CA TYR A 161 -1.43 17.94 -11.85
C TYR A 161 -1.34 16.42 -11.79
N SER A 162 -1.40 15.83 -10.59
CA SER A 162 -1.47 14.38 -10.42
C SER A 162 -2.89 13.89 -10.68
N ALA A 163 -3.06 12.98 -11.64
CA ALA A 163 -4.35 12.35 -11.94
C ALA A 163 -4.94 11.65 -10.71
N GLY A 164 -4.09 10.99 -9.92
CA GLY A 164 -4.50 10.33 -8.67
C GLY A 164 -4.98 11.32 -7.62
N HIS A 165 -4.31 12.47 -7.49
CA HIS A 165 -4.70 13.51 -6.53
C HIS A 165 -6.00 14.19 -6.94
N LEU A 166 -6.14 14.54 -8.22
CA LEU A 166 -7.39 15.10 -8.77
C LEU A 166 -8.58 14.17 -8.53
N ARG A 167 -8.43 12.85 -8.73
CA ARG A 167 -9.49 11.89 -8.44
C ARG A 167 -9.92 11.92 -6.97
N LYS A 168 -8.97 12.00 -6.03
CA LYS A 168 -9.28 12.08 -4.60
C LYS A 168 -9.95 13.40 -4.24
N PHE A 169 -9.45 14.53 -4.72
CA PHE A 169 -10.04 15.84 -4.45
C PHE A 169 -11.42 16.03 -5.10
N LEU A 170 -11.63 15.48 -6.31
CA LEU A 170 -12.96 15.42 -6.92
C LEU A 170 -13.93 14.65 -6.04
N ALA A 171 -13.56 13.43 -5.62
CA ALA A 171 -14.40 12.63 -4.74
C ALA A 171 -14.68 13.33 -3.40
N LEU A 172 -13.69 14.04 -2.86
CA LEU A 172 -13.79 14.80 -1.62
C LEU A 172 -14.83 15.93 -1.71
N LEU A 173 -14.90 16.63 -2.84
CA LEU A 173 -15.87 17.73 -3.07
C LEU A 173 -17.22 17.24 -3.64
N GLY A 174 -17.46 15.93 -3.69
CA GLY A 174 -18.70 15.31 -4.17
C GLY A 174 -18.79 15.17 -5.70
N GLY A 175 -17.66 15.29 -6.41
CA GLY A 175 -17.54 15.04 -7.84
C GLY A 175 -17.20 13.60 -8.20
N THR A 176 -17.27 13.29 -9.48
CA THR A 176 -16.85 12.00 -10.05
C THR A 176 -15.87 12.22 -11.20
N SER A 177 -14.85 11.37 -11.30
CA SER A 177 -13.94 11.33 -12.46
C SER A 177 -14.24 10.09 -13.30
N GLY A 178 -14.38 10.24 -14.61
CA GLY A 178 -14.38 9.09 -15.52
C GLY A 178 -13.00 8.39 -15.52
N ALA A 179 -12.99 7.05 -15.62
CA ALA A 179 -11.75 6.26 -15.57
C ALA A 179 -10.74 6.66 -16.65
N ASP A 180 -11.21 7.05 -17.84
CA ASP A 180 -10.40 7.42 -19.01
C ASP A 180 -10.36 8.94 -19.30
N SER A 181 -10.78 9.75 -18.33
CA SER A 181 -10.79 11.21 -18.48
C SER A 181 -9.36 11.76 -18.46
N PRO A 182 -8.96 12.63 -19.41
CA PRO A 182 -7.70 13.35 -19.32
C PRO A 182 -7.57 14.15 -18.02
N THR A 183 -6.35 14.29 -17.53
CA THR A 183 -6.04 15.01 -16.28
C THR A 183 -6.48 16.47 -16.32
N TRP A 184 -6.34 17.15 -17.45
CA TRP A 184 -6.80 18.54 -17.62
C TRP A 184 -8.33 18.67 -17.56
N ARG A 185 -9.09 17.67 -18.04
CA ARG A 185 -10.55 17.63 -17.87
C ARG A 185 -10.94 17.47 -16.41
N SER A 186 -10.31 16.52 -15.70
CA SER A 186 -10.55 16.33 -14.26
C SER A 186 -10.15 17.55 -13.43
N ASN A 187 -9.08 18.25 -13.82
CA ASN A 187 -8.68 19.50 -13.19
C ASN A 187 -9.74 20.60 -13.36
N ARG A 188 -10.30 20.76 -14.57
CA ARG A 188 -11.40 21.71 -14.83
C ARG A 188 -12.67 21.37 -14.08
N GLN A 189 -13.02 20.08 -13.99
CA GLN A 189 -14.16 19.64 -13.16
C GLN A 189 -13.95 19.98 -11.69
N LEU A 190 -12.72 19.86 -11.20
CA LEU A 190 -12.39 20.25 -9.82
C LEU A 190 -12.53 21.77 -9.65
N LEU A 191 -12.04 22.57 -10.60
CA LEU A 191 -12.21 24.02 -10.59
C LEU A 191 -13.69 24.43 -10.61
N GLU A 192 -14.52 23.78 -11.43
CA GLU A 192 -15.96 24.04 -11.51
C GLU A 192 -16.66 23.72 -10.19
N LEU A 193 -16.32 22.59 -9.56
CA LEU A 193 -16.82 22.25 -8.23
C LEU A 193 -16.39 23.27 -7.19
N VAL A 194 -15.12 23.67 -7.17
CA VAL A 194 -14.61 24.70 -6.26
C VAL A 194 -15.37 26.02 -6.45
N GLY A 195 -15.53 26.47 -7.70
CA GLY A 195 -16.24 27.71 -8.04
C GLY A 195 -17.74 27.70 -7.75
N SER A 196 -18.36 26.51 -7.69
CA SER A 196 -19.78 26.36 -7.33
C SER A 196 -20.05 26.48 -5.83
N ARG A 197 -19.01 26.53 -5.00
CA ARG A 197 -19.11 26.48 -3.53
C ARG A 197 -18.87 27.85 -2.90
N PRO A 198 -19.78 28.35 -2.05
CA PRO A 198 -19.61 29.65 -1.40
C PRO A 198 -18.39 29.70 -0.45
N GLU A 199 -17.95 28.57 0.09
CA GLU A 199 -16.81 28.46 1.01
C GLU A 199 -15.48 28.85 0.36
N PHE A 200 -15.34 28.65 -0.96
CA PHE A 200 -14.16 29.04 -1.74
C PHE A 200 -14.32 30.40 -2.44
N ALA A 201 -15.34 31.18 -2.10
CA ALA A 201 -15.57 32.47 -2.73
C ALA A 201 -14.36 33.41 -2.54
N GLY A 202 -13.79 33.86 -3.67
CA GLY A 202 -12.62 34.75 -3.69
C GLY A 202 -11.30 34.06 -3.34
N TRP A 203 -11.24 32.72 -3.34
CA TRP A 203 -9.99 31.98 -3.22
C TRP A 203 -9.25 31.91 -4.56
N THR A 204 -7.93 31.97 -4.50
CA THR A 204 -7.05 31.79 -5.65
C THR A 204 -6.75 30.30 -5.87
N GLY A 205 -6.33 29.92 -7.07
CA GLY A 205 -6.01 28.51 -7.36
C GLY A 205 -4.91 27.95 -6.44
N ASN A 206 -3.94 28.79 -6.05
CA ASN A 206 -2.88 28.41 -5.10
C ASN A 206 -3.43 28.23 -3.68
N GLU A 207 -4.32 29.11 -3.21
CA GLU A 207 -4.98 28.95 -1.90
C GLU A 207 -5.73 27.62 -1.83
N VAL A 208 -6.47 27.28 -2.88
CA VAL A 208 -7.20 26.00 -2.99
C VAL A 208 -6.23 24.81 -2.98
N MET A 209 -5.14 24.88 -3.75
CA MET A 209 -4.12 23.83 -3.75
C MET A 209 -3.49 23.65 -2.36
N THR A 210 -3.03 24.74 -1.73
CA THR A 210 -2.38 24.69 -0.42
C THR A 210 -3.30 24.07 0.62
N PHE A 211 -4.57 24.49 0.67
CA PHE A 211 -5.59 23.90 1.54
C PHE A 211 -5.77 22.39 1.29
N LEU A 212 -5.99 21.99 0.03
CA LEU A 212 -6.23 20.59 -0.31
C LEU A 212 -5.06 19.69 0.05
N TYR A 213 -3.82 20.14 -0.13
CA TYR A 213 -2.64 19.37 0.23
C TYR A 213 -2.27 19.46 1.71
N GLN A 214 -2.63 20.53 2.42
CA GLN A 214 -2.34 20.67 3.84
C GLN A 214 -3.27 19.81 4.69
N ASP A 215 -4.57 19.84 4.39
CA ASP A 215 -5.59 19.22 5.22
C ASP A 215 -6.09 17.87 4.67
N PHE A 216 -5.87 17.61 3.37
CA PHE A 216 -6.41 16.42 2.69
C PHE A 216 -5.40 15.72 1.78
N ASP A 217 -4.10 15.79 2.10
CA ASP A 217 -3.03 15.23 1.27
C ASP A 217 -3.33 13.78 0.84
N PRO A 218 -3.43 13.51 -0.48
CA PRO A 218 -3.60 12.18 -1.01
C PRO A 218 -2.47 11.20 -0.67
N ARG A 219 -1.29 11.70 -0.27
CA ARG A 219 -0.11 10.89 0.00
C ARG A 219 -0.20 10.22 1.39
N PRO A 220 0.32 8.99 1.56
CA PRO A 220 0.34 8.33 2.85
C PRO A 220 1.09 9.17 3.90
N GLN A 221 0.49 9.43 5.06
CA GLN A 221 1.06 10.27 6.12
C GLN A 221 2.28 9.63 6.82
N THR A 222 2.51 8.32 6.65
CA THR A 222 3.70 7.61 7.14
C THR A 222 4.57 7.15 5.98
N ARG A 223 5.78 7.70 5.90
CA ARG A 223 6.78 7.33 4.89
C ARG A 223 7.38 5.97 5.24
N THR A 224 7.31 5.04 4.29
CA THR A 224 7.93 3.71 4.41
C THR A 224 9.43 3.86 4.64
N ILE A 225 9.95 3.16 5.65
CA ILE A 225 11.37 3.16 5.98
C ILE A 225 12.04 2.04 5.21
N TRP A 226 13.15 2.34 4.55
CA TRP A 226 13.86 1.39 3.72
C TRP A 226 15.25 1.07 4.27
N LYS A 227 15.74 -0.13 3.99
CA LYS A 227 17.11 -0.56 4.27
C LYS A 227 17.86 -0.68 2.95
N ILE A 228 19.14 -0.33 2.96
CA ILE A 228 20.04 -0.45 1.81
C ILE A 228 21.42 -0.97 2.21
N ALA A 229 21.90 -1.98 1.48
CA ALA A 229 23.27 -2.47 1.60
C ALA A 229 24.18 -1.71 0.61
N PRO A 230 25.18 -0.93 1.09
CA PRO A 230 26.08 -0.17 0.22
C PRO A 230 27.15 -1.09 -0.38
N GLY A 231 26.73 -1.92 -1.33
CA GLY A 231 27.57 -2.95 -1.95
C GLY A 231 27.78 -4.19 -1.08
N GLU A 232 28.38 -5.23 -1.67
CA GLU A 232 28.66 -6.48 -0.98
C GLU A 232 29.53 -6.23 0.26
N ARG A 233 29.12 -6.76 1.43
CA ARG A 233 29.77 -6.53 2.74
C ARG A 233 29.96 -5.04 3.08
N ALA A 234 29.09 -4.18 2.55
CA ALA A 234 29.14 -2.73 2.72
C ALA A 234 30.44 -2.09 2.19
N ARG A 235 31.05 -2.65 1.14
CA ARG A 235 32.32 -2.14 0.56
C ARG A 235 32.25 -0.69 0.07
N LEU A 236 31.07 -0.20 -0.30
CA LEU A 236 30.85 1.17 -0.80
C LEU A 236 30.44 2.15 0.32
N TRP A 237 30.43 1.71 1.58
CA TRP A 237 29.92 2.54 2.68
C TRP A 237 30.65 3.88 2.83
N GLU A 238 31.98 3.88 2.80
CA GLU A 238 32.77 5.12 2.94
C GLU A 238 32.42 6.12 1.83
N GLU A 239 32.27 5.64 0.60
CA GLU A 239 31.88 6.46 -0.56
C GLU A 239 30.46 7.01 -0.43
N CYS A 240 29.49 6.17 -0.07
CA CYS A 240 28.10 6.56 0.15
C CYS A 240 27.96 7.58 1.30
N ARG A 241 28.73 7.40 2.38
CA ARG A 241 28.75 8.29 3.54
C ARG A 241 29.30 9.66 3.15
N ASP A 242 30.51 9.69 2.58
CA ASP A 242 31.22 10.93 2.29
C ASP A 242 30.61 11.70 1.10
N GLY A 243 30.03 10.96 0.15
CA GLY A 243 29.32 11.52 -1.00
C GLY A 243 27.85 11.89 -0.75
N GLY A 244 27.28 11.50 0.41
CA GLY A 244 25.90 11.83 0.77
C GLY A 244 24.86 11.18 -0.16
N PHE A 245 24.98 9.88 -0.41
CA PHE A 245 24.03 9.15 -1.25
C PHE A 245 23.88 7.68 -0.88
N ILE A 246 22.86 7.03 -1.45
CA ILE A 246 22.70 5.58 -1.53
C ILE A 246 22.74 5.15 -2.99
N CYS A 247 23.20 3.92 -3.26
CA CYS A 247 23.26 3.40 -4.62
C CYS A 247 22.98 1.90 -4.72
N VAL A 248 22.50 1.46 -5.88
CA VAL A 248 22.27 0.04 -6.19
C VAL A 248 22.97 -0.36 -7.49
N GLY A 249 23.47 -1.61 -7.56
CA GLY A 249 24.31 -2.12 -8.65
C GLY A 249 23.52 -2.99 -9.64
N TRP A 250 22.80 -2.32 -10.54
CA TRP A 250 21.93 -2.93 -11.55
C TRP A 250 22.15 -2.28 -12.91
N ASP A 251 23.40 -1.94 -13.19
CA ASP A 251 23.79 -1.00 -14.23
C ASP A 251 23.44 -1.51 -15.65
N GLU A 252 23.28 -2.82 -15.81
CA GLU A 252 22.83 -3.48 -17.04
C GLU A 252 21.36 -3.16 -17.38
N LEU A 253 20.54 -2.83 -16.39
CA LEU A 253 19.16 -2.33 -16.58
C LEU A 253 19.11 -0.89 -17.09
N ARG A 254 20.28 -0.24 -17.30
CA ARG A 254 20.36 1.17 -17.69
C ARG A 254 19.60 2.03 -16.68
N ASP A 255 18.86 3.05 -17.09
CA ASP A 255 18.16 3.91 -16.14
C ASP A 255 16.83 3.28 -15.68
N LEU A 256 16.63 3.06 -14.38
CA LEU A 256 15.35 2.58 -13.80
C LEU A 256 14.17 3.52 -14.12
N GLY A 257 14.44 4.79 -14.48
CA GLY A 257 13.44 5.73 -14.99
C GLY A 257 12.77 5.31 -16.30
N GLU A 258 13.35 4.36 -17.03
CA GLU A 258 12.83 3.84 -18.30
C GLU A 258 11.60 2.93 -18.15
N TYR A 259 11.38 2.35 -16.96
CA TYR A 259 10.35 1.35 -16.71
C TYR A 259 9.17 1.94 -15.94
N GLN A 260 7.95 1.82 -16.44
CA GLN A 260 6.77 2.38 -15.78
C GLN A 260 6.11 1.43 -14.79
N THR A 261 6.19 0.14 -15.06
CA THR A 261 5.53 -0.91 -14.27
C THR A 261 6.53 -1.93 -13.75
N ASP A 262 6.14 -2.64 -12.69
CA ASP A 262 6.91 -3.77 -12.18
C ASP A 262 7.00 -4.90 -13.21
N SER A 263 5.98 -5.08 -14.05
CA SER A 263 6.00 -6.00 -15.18
C SER A 263 7.05 -5.63 -16.24
N GLU A 264 7.11 -4.36 -16.68
CA GLU A 264 8.12 -3.91 -17.66
C GLU A 264 9.55 -4.06 -17.14
N LEU A 265 9.77 -3.69 -15.87
CA LEU A 265 11.08 -3.86 -15.26
C LEU A 265 11.43 -5.34 -15.06
N LYS A 266 10.43 -6.19 -14.76
CA LYS A 266 10.63 -7.63 -14.69
C LYS A 266 11.05 -8.21 -16.05
N GLU A 267 10.38 -7.84 -17.14
CA GLU A 267 10.77 -8.30 -18.48
C GLU A 267 12.22 -7.93 -18.82
N ALA A 268 12.65 -6.72 -18.43
CA ALA A 268 14.03 -6.30 -18.64
C ALA A 268 15.04 -7.02 -17.73
N LEU A 269 14.65 -7.35 -16.50
CA LEU A 269 15.43 -8.20 -15.60
C LEU A 269 15.62 -9.60 -16.20
N ASP A 270 14.55 -10.19 -16.72
CA ASP A 270 14.56 -11.52 -17.34
C ASP A 270 15.41 -11.52 -18.63
N ALA A 271 15.36 -10.45 -19.42
CA ALA A 271 16.16 -10.30 -20.65
C ALA A 271 17.67 -10.13 -20.42
N ASN A 272 18.08 -9.44 -19.36
CA ASN A 272 19.50 -9.20 -19.05
C ASN A 272 20.14 -10.37 -18.29
N TRP A 273 19.35 -11.18 -17.59
CA TRP A 273 19.82 -12.38 -16.90
C TRP A 273 18.95 -13.60 -17.24
N PRO A 274 19.08 -14.17 -18.46
CA PRO A 274 18.23 -15.28 -18.92
C PRO A 274 18.59 -16.65 -18.30
N SER A 275 19.79 -16.77 -17.73
CA SER A 275 20.38 -18.04 -17.25
C SER A 275 20.71 -18.06 -15.75
N GLY A 276 20.48 -16.95 -15.05
CA GLY A 276 20.17 -16.95 -13.63
C GLY A 276 18.65 -16.92 -13.49
N SER A 277 18.09 -17.38 -12.37
CA SER A 277 16.66 -17.22 -12.08
C SER A 277 16.20 -15.82 -12.47
N GLY A 278 15.21 -15.74 -13.37
CA GLY A 278 14.66 -14.47 -13.83
C GLY A 278 14.24 -13.67 -12.61
N ARG A 279 14.88 -12.52 -12.36
CA ARG A 279 14.78 -11.89 -11.03
C ARG A 279 13.32 -11.55 -10.73
N SER A 280 12.89 -11.87 -9.50
CA SER A 280 11.48 -11.89 -9.10
C SER A 280 10.74 -10.56 -9.33
N LEU A 281 9.41 -10.62 -9.42
CA LEU A 281 8.57 -9.42 -9.47
C LEU A 281 8.78 -8.55 -8.20
N THR A 282 9.08 -9.17 -7.05
CA THR A 282 9.57 -8.47 -5.85
C THR A 282 10.79 -7.61 -6.09
N THR A 283 11.76 -8.11 -6.86
CA THR A 283 12.99 -7.37 -7.19
C THR A 283 12.67 -6.15 -8.05
N ALA A 284 11.82 -6.32 -9.07
CA ALA A 284 11.33 -5.21 -9.87
C ALA A 284 10.62 -4.16 -8.99
N ARG A 285 9.70 -4.59 -8.12
CA ARG A 285 8.99 -3.70 -7.18
C ARG A 285 9.94 -2.95 -6.24
N ARG A 286 10.97 -3.63 -5.72
CA ARG A 286 11.98 -3.02 -4.83
C ARG A 286 12.85 -2.00 -5.56
N LEU A 287 13.23 -2.26 -6.81
CA LEU A 287 13.99 -1.31 -7.63
C LEU A 287 13.14 -0.10 -8.02
N LEU A 288 11.86 -0.30 -8.34
CA LEU A 288 10.93 0.82 -8.53
C LEU A 288 10.72 1.61 -7.24
N ALA A 289 10.58 0.94 -6.09
CA ALA A 289 10.48 1.62 -4.81
C ALA A 289 11.75 2.42 -4.47
N PHE A 290 12.94 1.92 -4.81
CA PHE A 290 14.20 2.68 -4.70
C PHE A 290 14.19 3.92 -5.61
N ARG A 291 13.76 3.77 -6.86
CA ARG A 291 13.62 4.87 -7.83
C ARG A 291 12.61 5.91 -7.35
N ASP A 292 11.55 5.48 -6.69
CA ASP A 292 10.44 6.32 -6.25
C ASP A 292 10.67 6.97 -4.88
N LEU A 293 11.87 6.84 -4.29
CA LEU A 293 12.23 7.55 -3.08
C LEU A 293 12.18 9.07 -3.29
N GLU A 294 11.54 9.76 -2.34
CA GLU A 294 11.35 11.21 -2.34
C GLU A 294 12.03 11.88 -1.15
N ALA A 295 12.19 13.20 -1.26
CA ALA A 295 12.82 13.99 -0.21
C ALA A 295 12.09 13.84 1.14
N GLY A 296 12.86 13.40 2.14
CA GLY A 296 12.52 13.13 3.51
C GLY A 296 11.98 11.71 3.77
N ASP A 297 12.08 10.78 2.81
CA ASP A 297 12.01 9.35 3.11
C ASP A 297 13.20 8.93 4.00
N ARG A 298 13.02 7.85 4.77
CA ARG A 298 14.01 7.39 5.75
C ARG A 298 14.66 6.10 5.29
N VAL A 299 15.99 6.02 5.43
CA VAL A 299 16.78 4.87 5.04
C VAL A 299 17.70 4.37 6.16
N VAL A 300 18.08 3.10 6.12
CA VAL A 300 19.06 2.47 7.00
C VAL A 300 20.16 1.83 6.16
N ALA A 301 21.41 2.24 6.36
CA ALA A 301 22.56 1.54 5.79
C ALA A 301 22.98 0.39 6.70
N ASN A 302 23.25 -0.79 6.14
CA ASN A 302 23.62 -1.97 6.91
C ASN A 302 24.89 -2.67 6.38
N ARG A 303 25.53 -3.46 7.24
CA ARG A 303 26.54 -4.46 6.87
C ARG A 303 26.06 -5.84 7.31
N GLY A 304 26.04 -6.81 6.39
CA GLY A 304 25.51 -8.14 6.69
C GLY A 304 24.03 -8.08 7.12
N MET A 305 23.60 -9.03 7.95
CA MET A 305 22.20 -9.09 8.42
C MET A 305 22.03 -8.50 9.83
N ASP A 306 23.11 -8.21 10.55
CA ASP A 306 23.09 -7.91 11.98
C ASP A 306 23.84 -6.62 12.35
N GLU A 307 24.24 -5.79 11.40
CA GLU A 307 24.96 -4.53 11.68
C GLU A 307 24.32 -3.35 10.93
N VAL A 308 24.05 -2.27 11.66
CA VAL A 308 23.62 -0.97 11.13
C VAL A 308 24.82 -0.03 11.09
N LEU A 309 25.03 0.60 9.94
CA LEU A 309 26.13 1.54 9.69
C LEU A 309 25.71 2.99 9.91
N ALA A 310 24.47 3.32 9.54
CA ALA A 310 23.89 4.65 9.72
C ALA A 310 22.39 4.62 9.43
N THR A 311 21.70 5.67 9.86
CA THR A 311 20.38 6.04 9.34
C THR A 311 20.51 7.25 8.44
N GLY A 312 19.65 7.39 7.43
CA GLY A 312 19.70 8.53 6.52
C GLY A 312 18.32 9.12 6.25
N THR A 313 18.32 10.39 5.82
CA THR A 313 17.15 11.09 5.28
C THR A 313 17.39 11.38 3.82
N VAL A 314 16.50 10.93 2.93
CA VAL A 314 16.59 11.21 1.50
C VAL A 314 16.45 12.72 1.28
N THR A 315 17.32 13.33 0.48
CA THR A 315 17.34 14.80 0.26
C THR A 315 16.88 15.21 -1.14
N GLY A 316 16.66 14.25 -2.02
CA GLY A 316 16.24 14.45 -3.40
C GLY A 316 15.89 13.14 -4.08
N GLY A 317 15.37 13.21 -5.30
CA GLY A 317 14.94 12.02 -6.03
C GLY A 317 16.08 11.22 -6.67
N TYR A 318 15.71 10.04 -7.16
CA TYR A 318 16.56 9.15 -7.94
C TYR A 318 17.21 9.82 -9.16
N ARG A 319 18.45 9.43 -9.45
CA ARG A 319 19.17 9.73 -10.69
C ARG A 319 20.00 8.53 -11.16
N PHE A 320 20.14 8.40 -12.47
CA PHE A 320 21.14 7.51 -13.07
C PHE A 320 22.41 8.30 -13.39
N ASP A 321 23.53 7.91 -12.81
CA ASP A 321 24.83 8.55 -12.91
C ASP A 321 25.78 7.71 -13.80
N PRO A 322 25.88 8.03 -15.10
CA PRO A 322 26.66 7.25 -16.06
C PRO A 322 28.18 7.38 -15.88
N GLU A 323 28.65 8.40 -15.13
CA GLU A 323 30.08 8.63 -14.91
C GLU A 323 30.65 7.68 -13.83
N ARG A 324 29.79 7.00 -13.06
CA ARG A 324 30.20 6.00 -12.08
C ARG A 324 30.62 4.69 -12.77
N PRO A 325 31.75 4.08 -12.37
CA PRO A 325 32.18 2.81 -12.96
C PRO A 325 31.18 1.69 -12.69
N GLU A 326 30.62 1.63 -11.47
CA GLU A 326 29.60 0.69 -11.01
C GLU A 326 28.61 1.37 -10.05
N PHE A 327 27.44 0.77 -9.83
CA PHE A 327 26.38 1.27 -8.94
C PHE A 327 25.92 2.68 -9.36
N ARG A 328 25.45 2.78 -10.59
CA ARG A 328 25.06 4.02 -11.28
C ARG A 328 23.72 4.57 -10.85
N HIS A 329 22.92 3.79 -10.13
CA HIS A 329 21.62 4.21 -9.62
C HIS A 329 21.79 4.89 -8.27
N VAL A 330 21.52 6.18 -8.18
CA VAL A 330 21.87 7.00 -7.01
C VAL A 330 20.67 7.78 -6.49
N VAL A 331 20.50 7.81 -5.17
CA VAL A 331 19.56 8.70 -4.47
C VAL A 331 20.34 9.49 -3.42
N PRO A 332 20.28 10.83 -3.39
CA PRO A 332 21.00 11.64 -2.42
C PRO A 332 20.37 11.50 -1.02
N VAL A 333 21.24 11.37 -0.01
CA VAL A 333 20.87 11.08 1.38
C VAL A 333 21.78 11.86 2.33
N ASP A 334 21.18 12.46 3.34
CA ASP A 334 21.91 13.00 4.49
C ASP A 334 22.03 11.92 5.56
N TRP A 335 23.27 11.56 5.92
CA TRP A 335 23.58 10.43 6.79
C TRP A 335 23.81 10.84 8.23
N ASP A 336 23.23 10.07 9.15
CA ASP A 336 23.52 10.10 10.57
C ASP A 336 24.17 8.78 11.02
N VAL A 337 25.49 8.83 11.16
CA VAL A 337 26.31 7.69 11.60
C VAL A 337 26.27 7.45 13.10
N SER A 338 25.66 8.34 13.89
CA SER A 338 25.57 8.18 15.35
C SER A 338 24.70 6.98 15.76
N HIS A 339 23.88 6.46 14.85
CA HIS A 339 23.05 5.27 15.05
C HIS A 339 23.74 3.95 14.67
N ALA A 340 25.03 3.97 14.31
CA ALA A 340 25.79 2.77 13.97
C ALA A 340 25.85 1.80 15.16
N GLN A 341 25.38 0.57 14.98
CA GLN A 341 25.31 -0.42 16.05
C GLN A 341 25.18 -1.85 15.51
N LYS A 342 25.60 -2.83 16.33
CA LYS A 342 25.35 -4.24 16.08
C LYS A 342 24.01 -4.65 16.70
N LEU A 343 23.19 -5.36 15.95
CA LEU A 343 21.90 -5.89 16.37
C LEU A 343 22.09 -7.15 17.21
N SER A 344 21.13 -7.42 18.09
CA SER A 344 21.13 -8.60 18.96
C SER A 344 20.96 -9.93 18.21
N GLY A 345 20.57 -9.87 16.94
CA GLY A 345 20.43 -11.03 16.05
C GLY A 345 20.24 -10.61 14.58
N PRO A 346 20.48 -11.55 13.64
CA PRO A 346 20.36 -11.28 12.22
C PRO A 346 18.91 -10.97 11.82
N GLN A 347 18.75 -9.93 11.01
CA GLN A 347 17.51 -9.59 10.32
C GLN A 347 17.48 -10.39 9.02
N HIS A 348 16.81 -11.55 9.02
CA HIS A 348 16.80 -12.45 7.86
C HIS A 348 16.26 -11.81 6.57
N GLY A 349 15.32 -10.86 6.70
CA GLY A 349 14.81 -10.04 5.58
C GLY A 349 15.82 -9.03 5.00
N TRP A 350 17.00 -8.84 5.61
CA TRP A 350 18.03 -7.90 5.13
C TRP A 350 19.03 -8.54 4.15
N ARG A 351 18.80 -9.77 3.70
CA ARG A 351 19.63 -10.42 2.65
C ARG A 351 19.61 -9.67 1.31
N SER A 352 18.47 -9.11 0.91
CA SER A 352 18.33 -8.38 -0.35
C SER A 352 18.90 -6.97 -0.26
N THR A 353 19.46 -6.42 -1.35
CA THR A 353 20.12 -5.10 -1.33
C THR A 353 19.23 -3.98 -0.79
N PHE A 354 17.94 -3.98 -1.15
CA PHE A 354 16.95 -2.99 -0.75
C PHE A 354 15.70 -3.68 -0.21
N ALA A 355 15.23 -3.30 0.99
CA ALA A 355 14.12 -3.96 1.68
C ALA A 355 13.40 -2.99 2.62
N LYS A 356 12.15 -3.30 2.99
CA LYS A 356 11.44 -2.51 4.01
C LYS A 356 12.07 -2.73 5.40
N VAL A 357 12.04 -1.68 6.20
CA VAL A 357 12.43 -1.71 7.61
C VAL A 357 11.20 -1.56 8.46
N ASP A 358 11.07 -2.45 9.44
CA ASP A 358 10.06 -2.35 10.48
C ASP A 358 10.21 -1.01 11.24
N PRO A 359 9.15 -0.17 11.33
CA PRO A 359 9.22 1.12 12.01
C PRO A 359 9.67 1.04 13.47
N THR A 360 9.37 -0.04 14.18
CA THR A 360 9.79 -0.23 15.58
C THR A 360 11.27 -0.56 15.69
N LEU A 361 11.83 -1.30 14.72
CA LEU A 361 13.29 -1.45 14.61
C LEU A 361 13.95 -0.10 14.38
N PHE A 362 13.44 0.72 13.45
CA PHE A 362 13.99 2.06 13.19
C PHE A 362 13.91 2.99 14.40
N ALA A 363 12.78 2.96 15.12
CA ALA A 363 12.62 3.72 16.37
C ALA A 363 13.65 3.30 17.43
N ARG A 364 13.90 1.99 17.60
CA ARG A 364 14.95 1.50 18.52
C ARG A 364 16.35 1.95 18.11
N LEU A 365 16.67 1.90 16.81
CA LEU A 365 17.95 2.35 16.29
C LEU A 365 18.23 3.83 16.62
N THR A 366 17.19 4.66 16.53
CA THR A 366 17.26 6.11 16.75
C THR A 366 17.04 6.53 18.21
N ALA A 367 16.42 5.68 19.03
CA ALA A 367 16.18 5.95 20.45
C ALA A 367 17.46 5.99 21.31
N HIS A 368 18.56 5.39 20.87
CA HIS A 368 19.84 5.37 21.62
C HIS A 368 20.50 6.74 21.85
N ARG A 369 19.90 7.84 21.34
CA ARG A 369 20.33 9.21 21.65
C ARG A 369 19.30 10.04 22.44
N ALA A 370 18.07 9.56 22.64
CA ALA A 370 17.04 10.35 23.34
C ALA A 370 17.33 10.61 24.83
N ALA A 371 18.39 9.99 25.37
CA ALA A 371 18.81 10.17 26.76
C ALA A 371 19.66 11.44 27.03
N ASP A 372 20.26 12.08 26.01
CA ASP A 372 21.29 13.13 26.23
C ASP A 372 21.05 14.51 25.58
N SER A 373 19.88 14.80 24.99
CA SER A 373 19.59 16.17 24.55
C SER A 373 18.15 16.62 24.79
N VAL A 374 18.00 17.29 25.94
CA VAL A 374 17.05 18.37 26.26
C VAL A 374 15.55 18.03 26.19
N ALA A 375 14.99 17.95 27.40
CA ALA A 375 13.58 18.09 27.69
C ALA A 375 12.94 19.28 26.96
N GLN A 376 11.98 18.99 26.09
CA GLN A 376 10.70 19.70 25.98
C GLN A 376 9.69 18.83 25.24
N ALA A 377 8.58 18.56 25.94
CA ALA A 377 7.36 17.82 25.60
C ALA A 377 7.18 17.31 24.15
N ALA A 378 7.23 15.99 23.99
CA ALA A 378 6.50 15.23 22.97
C ALA A 378 6.12 13.84 23.54
N PRO A 379 4.98 13.23 23.14
CA PRO A 379 4.47 11.99 23.73
C PRO A 379 5.40 10.81 23.43
N SER A 380 5.39 9.80 24.31
CA SER A 380 6.37 8.71 24.31
C SER A 380 6.23 7.81 23.07
N SER A 381 7.37 7.46 22.46
CA SER A 381 7.49 6.57 21.30
C SER A 381 7.20 5.09 21.58
N ALA A 382 6.52 4.78 22.69
CA ALA A 382 6.04 3.45 23.04
C ALA A 382 4.65 3.13 22.44
N GLU A 383 4.02 4.10 21.75
CA GLU A 383 2.61 4.05 21.35
C GLU A 383 2.35 3.89 19.84
N LEU A 384 3.37 3.79 18.99
CA LEU A 384 3.15 3.65 17.54
C LEU A 384 2.83 2.19 17.18
N ALA A 385 1.55 1.91 16.95
CA ALA A 385 1.07 0.61 16.49
C ALA A 385 1.67 0.25 15.11
N PRO A 386 1.97 -1.05 14.84
CA PRO A 386 2.26 -1.52 13.49
C PRO A 386 1.20 -1.05 12.47
N GLU A 387 1.60 -0.83 11.20
CA GLU A 387 0.71 -0.23 10.19
C GLU A 387 -0.59 -1.01 9.98
N ASP A 388 -0.48 -2.33 9.93
CA ASP A 388 -1.61 -3.27 9.85
C ASP A 388 -2.50 -3.18 11.08
N VAL A 389 -1.92 -3.12 12.29
CA VAL A 389 -2.66 -2.92 13.55
C VAL A 389 -3.38 -1.58 13.55
N ARG A 390 -2.71 -0.50 13.12
CA ARG A 390 -3.30 0.84 13.03
C ARG A 390 -4.50 0.86 12.08
N ALA A 391 -4.41 0.22 10.92
CA ALA A 391 -5.54 0.11 10.00
C ALA A 391 -6.78 -0.54 10.65
N VAL A 392 -6.56 -1.54 11.53
CA VAL A 392 -7.64 -2.14 12.33
C VAL A 392 -8.18 -1.17 13.37
N LEU A 393 -7.31 -0.45 14.09
CA LEU A 393 -7.71 0.53 15.11
C LEU A 393 -8.51 1.68 14.49
N ASP A 394 -8.06 2.24 13.37
CA ASP A 394 -8.78 3.31 12.63
C ASP A 394 -10.15 2.82 12.14
N ALA A 395 -10.25 1.55 11.74
CA ALA A 395 -11.51 0.92 11.38
C ALA A 395 -12.46 0.76 12.57
N LEU A 396 -11.92 0.34 13.72
CA LEU A 396 -12.66 0.21 14.97
C LEU A 396 -13.10 1.55 15.55
N GLU A 397 -12.28 2.59 15.44
CA GLU A 397 -12.63 3.94 15.89
C GLU A 397 -13.78 4.50 15.05
N ARG A 398 -13.68 4.36 13.72
CA ARG A 398 -14.68 4.89 12.78
C ARG A 398 -16.03 4.18 12.83
N LYS A 399 -16.04 2.85 12.97
CA LYS A 399 -17.27 2.05 12.84
C LYS A 399 -17.64 1.25 14.08
N GLY A 400 -16.77 1.13 15.08
CA GLY A 400 -16.97 0.28 16.25
C GLY A 400 -16.76 -1.21 15.98
N GLN A 401 -16.70 -1.61 14.71
CA GLN A 401 -16.51 -2.99 14.27
C GLN A 401 -15.82 -3.11 12.92
N VAL A 402 -15.00 -4.15 12.76
CA VAL A 402 -14.21 -4.43 11.55
C VAL A 402 -14.20 -5.92 11.25
N ILE A 403 -14.20 -6.28 9.96
CA ILE A 403 -13.95 -7.63 9.46
C ILE A 403 -12.61 -7.62 8.74
N LEU A 404 -11.69 -8.43 9.24
CA LEU A 404 -10.43 -8.77 8.58
C LEU A 404 -10.72 -9.91 7.62
N HIS A 405 -10.56 -9.68 6.31
CA HIS A 405 -10.88 -10.67 5.29
C HIS A 405 -9.71 -10.94 4.36
N GLY A 406 -9.64 -12.17 3.86
CA GLY A 406 -8.64 -12.57 2.89
C GLY A 406 -8.43 -14.08 2.86
N PRO A 407 -7.52 -14.54 2.00
CA PRO A 407 -7.25 -15.96 1.83
C PRO A 407 -6.73 -16.62 3.13
N PRO A 408 -6.85 -17.94 3.30
CA PRO A 408 -6.39 -18.62 4.51
C PRO A 408 -4.86 -18.52 4.67
N GLY A 409 -4.40 -18.57 5.91
CA GLY A 409 -2.96 -18.50 6.23
C GLY A 409 -2.31 -17.11 6.11
N THR A 410 -3.09 -16.05 5.90
CA THR A 410 -2.59 -14.65 5.76
C THR A 410 -2.39 -13.90 7.09
N GLY A 411 -2.70 -14.54 8.22
CA GLY A 411 -2.47 -13.95 9.55
C GLY A 411 -3.60 -13.08 10.09
N LYS A 412 -4.83 -13.19 9.58
CA LYS A 412 -6.01 -12.42 10.06
C LYS A 412 -6.23 -12.53 11.58
N THR A 413 -6.27 -13.74 12.12
CA THR A 413 -6.45 -13.98 13.57
C THR A 413 -5.25 -13.45 14.37
N ARG A 414 -4.03 -13.55 13.83
CA ARG A 414 -2.82 -12.94 14.41
C ARG A 414 -2.96 -11.42 14.50
N LEU A 415 -3.47 -10.78 13.44
CA LEU A 415 -3.68 -9.34 13.38
C LEU A 415 -4.77 -8.89 14.36
N ALA A 416 -5.90 -9.61 14.43
CA ALA A 416 -6.96 -9.35 15.41
C ALA A 416 -6.44 -9.39 16.86
N LEU A 417 -5.66 -10.42 17.21
CA LEU A 417 -5.04 -10.54 18.52
C LEU A 417 -3.98 -9.46 18.78
N SER A 418 -3.25 -9.02 17.74
CA SER A 418 -2.27 -7.93 17.86
C SER A 418 -2.95 -6.59 18.14
N ALA A 419 -4.09 -6.31 17.47
CA ALA A 419 -4.91 -5.15 17.78
C ALA A 419 -5.49 -5.20 19.21
N ALA A 420 -5.92 -6.38 19.66
CA ALA A 420 -6.38 -6.59 21.03
C ALA A 420 -5.29 -6.32 22.07
N LEU A 421 -4.07 -6.84 21.86
CA LEU A 421 -2.92 -6.56 22.72
C LEU A 421 -2.60 -5.07 22.77
N PHE A 422 -2.66 -4.39 21.63
CA PHE A 422 -2.47 -2.94 21.58
C PHE A 422 -3.52 -2.19 22.42
N MET A 423 -4.80 -2.53 22.26
CA MET A 423 -5.90 -1.94 23.02
C MET A 423 -5.79 -2.22 24.53
N ALA A 424 -5.20 -3.36 24.91
CA ALA A 424 -4.92 -3.71 26.31
C ALA A 424 -3.65 -3.03 26.87
N GLY A 425 -3.03 -2.10 26.13
CA GLY A 425 -1.80 -1.40 26.54
C GLY A 425 -0.54 -2.28 26.49
N ARG A 426 -0.59 -3.41 25.77
CA ARG A 426 0.50 -4.39 25.61
C ARG A 426 1.11 -4.30 24.21
N ALA A 427 1.33 -3.09 23.71
CA ALA A 427 1.96 -2.89 22.41
C ALA A 427 3.42 -3.42 22.36
N ASP A 428 4.08 -3.42 23.52
CA ASP A 428 5.45 -3.90 23.74
C ASP A 428 5.65 -5.37 23.34
N VAL A 429 4.61 -6.20 23.50
CA VAL A 429 4.73 -7.63 23.21
C VAL A 429 4.40 -7.99 21.76
N ILE A 430 3.76 -7.12 20.96
CA ILE A 430 3.25 -7.46 19.62
C ILE A 430 4.35 -7.97 18.67
N ASN A 431 5.57 -7.45 18.79
CA ASN A 431 6.72 -7.79 17.96
C ASN A 431 7.75 -8.69 18.67
N THR A 432 7.39 -9.29 19.81
CA THR A 432 8.25 -10.24 20.53
C THR A 432 8.21 -11.64 19.93
N GLY A 433 9.06 -12.54 20.44
CA GLY A 433 9.11 -13.93 20.00
C GLY A 433 7.76 -14.65 20.22
N PRO A 434 7.42 -15.67 19.40
CA PRO A 434 6.12 -16.36 19.43
C PRO A 434 5.68 -16.79 20.84
N ALA A 435 6.59 -17.36 21.64
CA ALA A 435 6.26 -17.82 22.99
C ALA A 435 5.83 -16.68 23.93
N GLN A 436 6.51 -15.53 23.88
CA GLN A 436 6.18 -14.37 24.70
C GLN A 436 4.84 -13.76 24.27
N ARG A 437 4.60 -13.70 22.95
CA ARG A 437 3.31 -13.26 22.39
C ARG A 437 2.16 -14.13 22.82
N SER A 438 2.30 -15.45 22.67
CA SER A 438 1.26 -16.40 23.06
C SER A 438 0.94 -16.32 24.55
N ALA A 439 1.95 -16.16 25.40
CA ALA A 439 1.73 -16.00 26.84
C ALA A 439 0.90 -14.74 27.16
N ALA A 440 1.22 -13.60 26.53
CA ALA A 440 0.46 -12.36 26.71
C ALA A 440 -0.97 -12.45 26.15
N GLN A 441 -1.17 -13.17 25.05
CA GLN A 441 -2.50 -13.42 24.49
C GLN A 441 -3.35 -14.27 25.44
N VAL A 442 -2.79 -15.33 26.03
CA VAL A 442 -3.48 -16.17 27.01
C VAL A 442 -3.85 -15.36 28.25
N GLU A 443 -2.94 -14.53 28.75
CA GLU A 443 -3.20 -13.63 29.88
C GLU A 443 -4.37 -12.67 29.57
N MET A 444 -4.34 -12.00 28.41
CA MET A 444 -5.38 -11.07 27.97
C MET A 444 -6.74 -11.76 27.80
N LEU A 445 -6.78 -12.94 27.19
CA LEU A 445 -8.02 -13.71 26.97
C LEU A 445 -8.56 -14.37 28.25
N GLY A 446 -7.73 -14.52 29.28
CA GLY A 446 -8.17 -14.95 30.61
C GLY A 446 -8.83 -13.83 31.42
N GLY A 447 -8.74 -12.58 30.95
CA GLY A 447 -9.42 -11.43 31.54
C GLY A 447 -10.88 -11.30 31.09
N GLU A 448 -11.56 -10.27 31.59
CA GLU A 448 -12.96 -10.00 31.27
C GLU A 448 -13.18 -8.99 30.14
N GLN A 449 -12.12 -8.31 29.68
CA GLN A 449 -12.22 -7.23 28.70
C GLN A 449 -12.24 -7.73 27.25
N VAL A 450 -11.51 -8.82 26.95
CA VAL A 450 -11.37 -9.35 25.58
C VAL A 450 -11.95 -10.75 25.53
N HIS A 451 -12.93 -10.97 24.65
CA HIS A 451 -13.53 -12.30 24.42
C HIS A 451 -13.26 -12.75 23.00
N LEU A 452 -12.79 -13.98 22.84
CA LEU A 452 -12.62 -14.64 21.55
C LEU A 452 -13.65 -15.75 21.42
N VAL A 453 -14.45 -15.71 20.36
CA VAL A 453 -15.39 -16.77 19.97
C VAL A 453 -15.14 -17.17 18.53
N THR A 454 -15.52 -18.39 18.16
CA THR A 454 -15.46 -18.87 16.77
C THR A 454 -16.86 -19.24 16.33
N PHE A 455 -17.33 -18.68 15.21
CA PHE A 455 -18.64 -19.03 14.67
C PHE A 455 -18.59 -20.34 13.89
N HIS A 456 -19.68 -21.10 14.01
CA HIS A 456 -19.89 -22.36 13.32
C HIS A 456 -21.37 -22.51 12.94
N PRO A 457 -21.74 -23.42 12.02
CA PRO A 457 -23.12 -23.52 11.52
C PRO A 457 -24.20 -23.71 12.60
N SER A 458 -23.85 -24.32 13.73
CA SER A 458 -24.77 -24.51 14.88
C SER A 458 -24.80 -23.36 15.88
N TYR A 459 -24.01 -22.29 15.67
CA TYR A 459 -23.92 -21.16 16.60
C TYR A 459 -25.16 -20.27 16.38
N GLY A 460 -25.90 -19.97 17.45
CA GLY A 460 -27.21 -19.33 17.37
C GLY A 460 -27.36 -18.09 18.23
N TYR A 461 -28.54 -17.48 18.14
CA TYR A 461 -28.96 -16.35 18.98
C TYR A 461 -28.92 -16.73 20.47
N GLU A 462 -29.27 -17.98 20.78
CA GLU A 462 -29.39 -18.54 22.12
C GLU A 462 -28.05 -18.63 22.87
N ASP A 463 -26.94 -18.69 22.14
CA ASP A 463 -25.58 -18.72 22.68
C ASP A 463 -24.92 -17.34 22.68
N PHE A 464 -25.37 -16.44 21.78
CA PHE A 464 -24.77 -15.14 21.59
C PHE A 464 -25.46 -14.04 22.42
N VAL A 465 -26.79 -14.02 22.44
CA VAL A 465 -27.61 -12.98 23.07
C VAL A 465 -28.31 -13.51 24.32
N GLU A 466 -29.30 -14.39 24.18
CA GLU A 466 -29.99 -15.02 25.31
C GLU A 466 -30.77 -16.26 24.86
N GLY A 467 -30.85 -17.26 25.73
CA GLY A 467 -31.57 -18.50 25.41
C GLY A 467 -31.92 -19.32 26.64
N PHE A 468 -32.94 -20.17 26.51
CA PHE A 468 -33.32 -21.13 27.53
C PHE A 468 -32.39 -22.35 27.50
N LYS A 469 -31.68 -22.59 28.60
CA LYS A 469 -30.77 -23.74 28.78
C LYS A 469 -31.24 -24.61 29.95
N PRO A 470 -30.95 -25.92 29.94
CA PRO A 470 -31.27 -26.79 31.07
C PRO A 470 -30.67 -26.27 32.38
N ASP A 471 -31.50 -26.11 33.40
CA ASP A 471 -31.04 -25.78 34.75
C ASP A 471 -30.54 -27.05 35.44
N LEU A 472 -29.21 -27.19 35.51
CA LEU A 472 -28.56 -28.34 36.14
C LEU A 472 -28.72 -28.37 37.67
N SER A 473 -29.14 -27.26 38.28
CA SER A 473 -29.38 -27.16 39.72
C SER A 473 -30.80 -27.59 40.13
N ALA A 474 -31.71 -27.71 39.16
CA ALA A 474 -33.09 -28.09 39.43
C ALA A 474 -33.21 -29.56 39.85
N THR A 475 -33.72 -29.81 41.06
CA THR A 475 -33.89 -31.15 41.63
C THR A 475 -35.32 -31.71 41.49
N GLY A 476 -36.21 -31.00 40.77
CA GLY A 476 -37.60 -31.39 40.57
C GLY A 476 -37.78 -32.44 39.47
N PRO A 477 -38.96 -33.09 39.38
CA PRO A 477 -39.27 -33.98 38.27
C PRO A 477 -39.46 -33.17 36.97
N GLY A 478 -38.72 -33.53 35.92
CA GLY A 478 -38.84 -32.94 34.57
C GLY A 478 -37.64 -32.08 34.16
N LEU A 479 -37.63 -31.62 32.90
CA LEU A 479 -36.62 -30.70 32.37
C LEU A 479 -37.02 -29.27 32.75
N THR A 480 -36.23 -28.63 33.61
CA THR A 480 -36.37 -27.20 33.93
C THR A 480 -35.43 -26.40 33.03
N LEU A 481 -35.95 -25.35 32.41
CA LEU A 481 -35.17 -24.44 31.57
C LEU A 481 -34.99 -23.11 32.30
N ALA A 482 -33.75 -22.66 32.39
CA ALA A 482 -33.40 -21.33 32.87
C ALA A 482 -32.99 -20.44 31.69
N LEU A 483 -33.48 -19.21 31.68
CA LEU A 483 -32.99 -18.20 30.76
C LEU A 483 -31.54 -17.87 31.12
N THR A 484 -30.64 -17.96 30.14
CA THR A 484 -29.21 -17.71 30.31
C THR A 484 -28.77 -16.65 29.32
N ASP A 485 -27.94 -15.70 29.77
CA ASP A 485 -27.34 -14.68 28.93
C ASP A 485 -26.25 -15.29 28.05
N GLY A 486 -26.23 -14.90 26.79
CA GLY A 486 -25.21 -15.29 25.83
C GLY A 486 -23.92 -14.48 25.98
N VAL A 487 -22.89 -14.86 25.22
CA VAL A 487 -21.55 -14.27 25.34
C VAL A 487 -21.56 -12.76 25.10
N PHE A 488 -22.30 -12.27 24.10
CA PHE A 488 -22.34 -10.86 23.76
C PHE A 488 -23.17 -10.05 24.77
N HIS A 489 -24.26 -10.62 25.28
CA HIS A 489 -25.05 -9.99 26.34
C HIS A 489 -24.22 -9.80 27.60
N ALA A 490 -23.57 -10.86 28.10
CA ALA A 490 -22.71 -10.80 29.28
C ALA A 490 -21.52 -9.83 29.10
N LEU A 491 -21.00 -9.67 27.88
CA LEU A 491 -19.97 -8.68 27.57
C LEU A 491 -20.53 -7.24 27.63
N CYS A 492 -21.73 -7.01 27.09
CA CYS A 492 -22.39 -5.71 27.13
C CYS A 492 -22.76 -5.28 28.56
N ASP A 493 -23.19 -6.21 29.42
CA ASP A 493 -23.48 -5.89 30.83
C ASP A 493 -22.24 -5.41 31.57
N ARG A 494 -21.10 -6.10 31.36
CA ARG A 494 -19.80 -5.69 31.92
C ARG A 494 -19.33 -4.35 31.36
N ALA A 495 -19.44 -4.15 30.06
CA ALA A 495 -19.09 -2.89 29.42
C ALA A 495 -19.96 -1.72 29.92
N SER A 496 -21.24 -1.96 30.21
CA SER A 496 -22.15 -0.97 30.79
C SER A 496 -21.75 -0.58 32.22
N ALA A 497 -21.28 -1.55 33.01
CA ALA A 497 -20.82 -1.32 34.38
C ALA A 497 -19.49 -0.54 34.45
N HIS A 498 -18.70 -0.56 33.38
CA HIS A 498 -17.36 0.05 33.30
C HIS A 498 -17.21 0.91 32.03
N PRO A 499 -17.92 2.05 31.93
CA PRO A 499 -17.96 2.88 30.73
C PRO A 499 -16.60 3.49 30.34
N GLU A 500 -15.67 3.58 31.28
CA GLU A 500 -14.31 4.08 31.09
C GLU A 500 -13.37 3.06 30.42
N GLN A 501 -13.75 1.78 30.39
CA GLN A 501 -12.94 0.70 29.83
C GLN A 501 -13.47 0.28 28.46
N THR A 502 -12.58 -0.08 27.54
CA THR A 502 -12.99 -0.64 26.24
C THR A 502 -13.06 -2.15 26.32
N TYR A 503 -14.15 -2.73 25.83
CA TYR A 503 -14.38 -4.16 25.76
C TYR A 503 -14.33 -4.62 24.31
N LEU A 504 -13.68 -5.75 24.04
CA LEU A 504 -13.45 -6.26 22.69
C LEU A 504 -14.02 -7.66 22.54
N LEU A 505 -14.83 -7.85 21.50
CA LEU A 505 -15.24 -9.17 21.01
C LEU A 505 -14.51 -9.49 19.71
N ILE A 506 -13.74 -10.58 19.71
CA ILE A 506 -13.15 -11.15 18.51
C ILE A 506 -14.02 -12.34 18.08
N ILE A 507 -14.50 -12.29 16.84
CA ILE A 507 -15.32 -13.35 16.22
C ILE A 507 -14.50 -13.97 15.09
N ASP A 508 -13.87 -15.11 15.38
CA ASP A 508 -13.14 -15.87 14.38
C ASP A 508 -14.11 -16.62 13.46
N GLU A 509 -13.78 -16.76 12.18
CA GLU A 509 -14.62 -17.43 11.18
C GLU A 509 -16.05 -16.89 11.10
N ILE A 510 -16.21 -15.56 11.10
CA ILE A 510 -17.50 -14.88 11.21
C ILE A 510 -18.50 -15.29 10.10
N ASN A 511 -18.02 -15.67 8.90
CA ASN A 511 -18.85 -16.11 7.78
C ASN A 511 -19.38 -17.55 7.89
N ARG A 512 -18.94 -18.33 8.87
CA ARG A 512 -19.45 -19.70 9.10
C ARG A 512 -20.77 -19.73 9.87
N GLY A 513 -21.15 -18.61 10.49
CA GLY A 513 -22.44 -18.43 11.17
C GLY A 513 -23.47 -17.71 10.31
N ASP A 514 -24.75 -17.91 10.63
CA ASP A 514 -25.86 -17.11 10.08
C ASP A 514 -25.95 -15.79 10.85
N LEU A 515 -25.25 -14.76 10.37
CA LEU A 515 -25.08 -13.50 11.08
C LEU A 515 -26.41 -12.77 11.38
N PRO A 516 -27.35 -12.61 10.43
CA PRO A 516 -28.67 -12.05 10.74
C PRO A 516 -29.37 -12.81 11.86
N ARG A 517 -29.32 -14.15 11.87
CA ARG A 517 -29.93 -14.96 12.93
C ARG A 517 -29.21 -14.81 14.27
N ILE A 518 -27.88 -14.83 14.27
CA ILE A 518 -27.06 -14.76 15.49
C ILE A 518 -27.21 -13.40 16.18
N PHE A 519 -27.14 -12.31 15.42
CA PHE A 519 -27.29 -10.96 15.98
C PHE A 519 -28.75 -10.60 16.27
N GLY A 520 -29.71 -11.20 15.55
CA GLY A 520 -31.14 -10.91 15.70
C GLY A 520 -31.43 -9.41 15.61
N GLU A 521 -32.19 -8.90 16.57
CA GLU A 521 -32.49 -7.48 16.76
C GLU A 521 -31.26 -6.57 16.95
N LEU A 522 -30.16 -7.12 17.50
CA LEU A 522 -28.95 -6.34 17.83
C LEU A 522 -28.19 -5.89 16.59
N ILE A 523 -28.50 -6.44 15.42
CA ILE A 523 -27.88 -6.02 14.16
C ILE A 523 -27.98 -4.51 13.96
N THR A 524 -29.08 -3.89 14.39
CA THR A 524 -29.27 -2.43 14.29
C THR A 524 -28.40 -1.66 15.28
N LEU A 525 -28.17 -2.22 16.46
CA LEU A 525 -27.38 -1.60 17.54
C LEU A 525 -25.87 -1.73 17.35
N LEU A 526 -25.41 -2.41 16.30
CA LEU A 526 -23.99 -2.44 15.95
C LEU A 526 -23.50 -1.06 15.49
N GLU A 527 -24.36 -0.26 14.85
CA GLU A 527 -24.01 1.10 14.41
C GLU A 527 -23.67 2.00 15.61
N LEU A 528 -22.51 2.67 15.59
CA LEU A 528 -22.00 3.45 16.72
C LEU A 528 -22.99 4.50 17.23
N ASP A 529 -23.68 5.20 16.33
CA ASP A 529 -24.68 6.23 16.64
C ASP A 529 -25.97 5.67 17.25
N LYS A 530 -26.20 4.36 17.14
CA LYS A 530 -27.36 3.65 17.69
C LYS A 530 -27.05 2.89 18.97
N ARG A 531 -25.79 2.85 19.38
CA ARG A 531 -25.38 2.25 20.67
C ARG A 531 -25.94 3.06 21.83
N GLY A 532 -26.36 2.36 22.88
CA GLY A 532 -27.10 2.93 24.00
C GLY A 532 -28.61 3.12 23.77
N LEU A 533 -29.13 2.87 22.57
CA LEU A 533 -30.58 2.84 22.35
C LEU A 533 -31.17 1.56 22.97
N PRO A 534 -32.15 1.68 23.89
CA PRO A 534 -32.79 0.52 24.49
C PRO A 534 -33.73 -0.16 23.49
N LEU A 535 -33.69 -1.48 23.47
CA LEU A 535 -34.53 -2.36 22.68
C LEU A 535 -35.12 -3.42 23.63
N ALA A 536 -36.28 -3.99 23.33
CA ALA A 536 -36.80 -5.15 24.05
C ALA A 536 -36.32 -6.44 23.37
N LEU A 537 -35.59 -7.29 24.10
CA LEU A 537 -35.14 -8.58 23.58
C LEU A 537 -36.33 -9.50 23.30
N SER A 538 -36.24 -10.24 22.20
CA SER A 538 -37.33 -11.04 21.64
C SER A 538 -37.74 -12.24 22.50
N VAL A 539 -36.80 -12.81 23.27
CA VAL A 539 -37.05 -14.01 24.09
C VAL A 539 -37.53 -13.59 25.49
N SER A 540 -36.81 -12.69 26.15
CA SER A 540 -37.07 -12.32 27.55
C SER A 540 -37.96 -11.09 27.73
N GLY A 541 -38.06 -10.24 26.71
CA GLY A 541 -38.69 -8.92 26.80
C GLY A 541 -37.87 -7.90 27.61
N ARG A 542 -36.68 -8.25 28.10
CA ARG A 542 -35.82 -7.34 28.86
C ARG A 542 -35.36 -6.19 27.98
N SER A 543 -35.26 -5.00 28.57
CA SER A 543 -34.65 -3.86 27.90
C SER A 543 -33.14 -4.04 27.85
N PHE A 544 -32.56 -3.98 26.64
CA PHE A 544 -31.16 -4.19 26.38
C PHE A 544 -30.63 -3.14 25.40
N SER A 545 -29.36 -2.76 25.53
CA SER A 545 -28.68 -1.85 24.62
C SER A 545 -27.21 -2.24 24.48
N VAL A 546 -26.62 -2.03 23.31
CA VAL A 546 -25.18 -2.25 23.10
C VAL A 546 -24.41 -1.00 23.56
N PRO A 547 -23.44 -1.10 24.49
CA PRO A 547 -22.68 0.06 24.97
C PRO A 547 -21.71 0.65 23.94
N PRO A 548 -21.43 1.97 23.99
CA PRO A 548 -20.53 2.63 23.04
C PRO A 548 -19.05 2.20 23.18
N ASN A 549 -18.66 1.65 24.34
CA ASN A 549 -17.31 1.16 24.64
C ASN A 549 -17.05 -0.31 24.23
N ILE A 550 -17.98 -0.95 23.52
CA ILE A 550 -17.75 -2.25 22.88
C ILE A 550 -16.97 -2.07 21.57
N ARG A 551 -16.13 -3.03 21.19
CA ARG A 551 -15.49 -3.13 19.87
C ARG A 551 -15.63 -4.55 19.36
N ILE A 552 -15.75 -4.73 18.04
CA ILE A 552 -15.89 -6.07 17.44
C ILE A 552 -14.90 -6.24 16.30
N ILE A 553 -14.07 -7.28 16.36
CA ILE A 553 -13.19 -7.70 15.25
C ILE A 553 -13.66 -9.06 14.76
N GLY A 554 -14.14 -9.14 13.51
CA GLY A 554 -14.41 -10.39 12.83
C GLY A 554 -13.21 -10.83 11.99
N THR A 555 -12.93 -12.13 11.87
CA THR A 555 -12.04 -12.67 10.85
C THR A 555 -12.85 -13.48 9.84
N MET A 556 -12.48 -13.43 8.57
CA MET A 556 -13.21 -14.08 7.48
C MET A 556 -12.26 -14.68 6.45
N ASN A 557 -12.34 -15.99 6.23
CA ASN A 557 -11.68 -16.63 5.09
C ASN A 557 -12.52 -16.43 3.83
N THR A 558 -11.95 -15.80 2.80
CA THR A 558 -12.68 -15.50 1.57
C THR A 558 -12.81 -16.69 0.62
N ALA A 559 -11.91 -17.69 0.71
CA ALA A 559 -11.97 -18.93 -0.06
C ALA A 559 -13.22 -19.79 0.25
N ASP A 560 -13.65 -19.86 1.52
CA ASP A 560 -14.80 -20.68 1.92
C ASP A 560 -16.14 -20.07 1.46
N ARG A 561 -16.26 -18.75 1.62
CA ARG A 561 -17.39 -17.93 1.17
C ARG A 561 -16.90 -16.51 0.91
N SER A 562 -17.06 -16.03 -0.31
CA SER A 562 -16.68 -14.67 -0.69
C SER A 562 -17.53 -13.62 0.03
N ILE A 563 -17.02 -12.38 0.08
CA ILE A 563 -17.67 -11.25 0.77
C ILE A 563 -19.09 -10.98 0.25
N SER A 564 -19.36 -11.29 -1.01
CA SER A 564 -20.68 -11.08 -1.63
C SER A 564 -21.78 -11.98 -1.04
N HIS A 565 -21.40 -13.05 -0.33
CA HIS A 565 -22.33 -13.96 0.35
C HIS A 565 -22.71 -13.48 1.76
N LEU A 566 -22.05 -12.43 2.27
CA LEU A 566 -22.42 -11.81 3.54
C LEU A 566 -23.71 -10.99 3.39
N ASP A 567 -24.59 -11.08 4.38
CA ASP A 567 -25.82 -10.30 4.40
C ASP A 567 -25.54 -8.79 4.28
N ALA A 568 -26.34 -8.11 3.45
CA ALA A 568 -26.13 -6.70 3.13
C ALA A 568 -26.27 -5.79 4.36
N ALA A 569 -27.11 -6.16 5.33
CA ALA A 569 -27.31 -5.42 6.56
C ALA A 569 -26.08 -5.49 7.47
N VAL A 570 -25.41 -6.64 7.52
CA VAL A 570 -24.13 -6.81 8.24
C VAL A 570 -23.03 -6.06 7.51
N ARG A 571 -22.90 -6.24 6.19
CA ARG A 571 -21.85 -5.61 5.39
C ARG A 571 -21.81 -4.09 5.49
N ARG A 572 -22.96 -3.42 5.65
CA ARG A 572 -23.01 -1.96 5.82
C ARG A 572 -22.47 -1.50 7.17
N ARG A 573 -22.55 -2.35 8.19
CA ARG A 573 -22.25 -2.03 9.59
C ARG A 573 -20.80 -2.30 9.96
N PHE A 574 -20.16 -3.27 9.31
CA PHE A 574 -18.72 -3.52 9.50
C PHE A 574 -17.85 -2.64 8.58
N ALA A 575 -16.65 -2.33 9.04
CA ALA A 575 -15.55 -1.94 8.16
C ALA A 575 -14.88 -3.22 7.60
N PHE A 576 -14.28 -3.16 6.42
CA PHE A 576 -13.60 -4.32 5.81
C PHE A 576 -12.14 -3.95 5.58
N VAL A 577 -11.24 -4.76 6.14
CA VAL A 577 -9.80 -4.63 5.97
C VAL A 577 -9.29 -5.91 5.31
N SER A 578 -8.67 -5.76 4.15
CA SER A 578 -8.10 -6.89 3.40
C SER A 578 -6.74 -7.25 3.97
N VAL A 579 -6.52 -8.55 4.20
CA VAL A 579 -5.25 -9.13 4.65
C VAL A 579 -4.79 -10.13 3.60
N GLY A 580 -3.81 -9.73 2.79
CA GLY A 580 -3.31 -10.51 1.66
C GLY A 580 -2.08 -11.36 1.99
N PRO A 581 -1.64 -12.21 1.04
CA PRO A 581 -0.35 -12.89 1.09
C PRO A 581 0.81 -11.88 1.24
N ASP A 582 1.83 -12.23 2.03
CA ASP A 582 3.00 -11.38 2.26
C ASP A 582 4.28 -12.15 1.90
N PRO A 583 4.88 -11.89 0.72
CA PRO A 583 6.12 -12.52 0.29
C PRO A 583 7.31 -12.17 1.17
N ASP A 584 7.33 -10.99 1.80
CA ASP A 584 8.43 -10.57 2.67
C ASP A 584 8.47 -11.43 3.95
N ALA A 585 7.33 -11.99 4.36
CA ALA A 585 7.23 -12.89 5.51
C ALA A 585 7.89 -14.25 5.31
N VAL A 586 8.15 -14.68 4.06
CA VAL A 586 8.71 -16.01 3.71
C VAL A 586 10.09 -15.92 3.07
N SER A 587 10.87 -14.90 3.44
CA SER A 587 12.22 -14.71 2.88
C SER A 587 13.16 -15.86 3.24
N GLY A 588 13.80 -16.49 2.25
CA GLY A 588 14.73 -17.60 2.48
C GLY A 588 15.00 -18.40 1.21
N THR A 589 15.97 -19.32 1.30
CA THR A 589 16.31 -20.23 0.21
C THR A 589 16.43 -21.66 0.75
N ILE A 590 15.90 -22.63 0.02
CA ILE A 590 15.99 -24.07 0.34
C ILE A 590 16.55 -24.76 -0.90
N GLY A 591 17.77 -25.27 -0.82
CA GLY A 591 18.52 -25.69 -2.01
C GLY A 591 18.56 -24.56 -3.07
N PRO A 592 18.12 -24.81 -4.31
CA PRO A 592 18.05 -23.80 -5.37
C PRO A 592 16.77 -22.93 -5.33
N LEU A 593 15.79 -23.24 -4.48
CA LEU A 593 14.50 -22.56 -4.42
C LEU A 593 14.58 -21.26 -3.62
N ASP A 594 14.19 -20.14 -4.21
CA ASP A 594 13.85 -18.91 -3.46
C ASP A 594 12.38 -18.98 -3.03
N LEU A 595 12.15 -18.94 -1.71
CA LEU A 595 10.81 -19.14 -1.14
C LEU A 595 9.86 -17.99 -1.44
N ALA A 596 10.34 -16.75 -1.47
CA ALA A 596 9.51 -15.59 -1.76
C ALA A 596 9.11 -15.56 -3.23
N GLU A 597 10.05 -15.88 -4.13
CA GLU A 597 9.79 -16.01 -5.56
C GLU A 597 8.80 -17.15 -5.87
N PHE A 598 9.01 -18.32 -5.27
CA PHE A 598 8.08 -19.45 -5.37
C PHE A 598 6.68 -19.07 -4.91
N PHE A 599 6.57 -18.47 -3.72
CA PHE A 599 5.30 -18.08 -3.12
C PHE A 599 4.54 -17.04 -3.97
N GLU A 600 5.24 -16.05 -4.53
CA GLU A 600 4.63 -15.09 -5.46
C GLU A 600 4.19 -15.74 -6.77
N SER A 601 5.03 -16.60 -7.35
CA SER A 601 4.76 -17.28 -8.62
C SER A 601 3.55 -18.21 -8.49
N LEU A 602 3.50 -18.99 -7.41
CA LEU A 602 2.36 -19.84 -7.07
C LEU A 602 1.07 -19.04 -6.91
N ASN A 603 1.08 -17.97 -6.09
CA ASN A 603 -0.08 -17.11 -5.91
C ASN A 603 -0.53 -16.41 -7.21
N THR A 604 0.42 -16.07 -8.09
CA THR A 604 0.12 -15.50 -9.41
C THR A 604 -0.61 -16.50 -10.30
N ARG A 605 -0.16 -17.77 -10.33
CA ARG A 605 -0.83 -18.84 -11.08
C ARG A 605 -2.21 -19.15 -10.51
N ILE A 606 -2.33 -19.22 -9.18
CA ILE A 606 -3.62 -19.40 -8.49
C ILE A 606 -4.60 -18.28 -8.90
N THR A 607 -4.20 -17.02 -8.80
CA THR A 607 -5.08 -15.90 -9.17
C THR A 607 -5.46 -15.91 -10.65
N ARG A 608 -4.56 -16.36 -11.54
CA ARG A 608 -4.83 -16.47 -12.97
C ARG A 608 -5.85 -17.56 -13.31
N HIS A 609 -5.77 -18.71 -12.65
CA HIS A 609 -6.57 -19.89 -13.00
C HIS A 609 -7.80 -20.10 -12.11
N LEU A 610 -7.80 -19.52 -10.92
CA LEU A 610 -8.90 -19.48 -9.97
C LEU A 610 -9.34 -18.02 -9.80
N ASP A 611 -8.99 -17.38 -8.68
CA ASP A 611 -9.21 -15.96 -8.41
C ASP A 611 -8.33 -15.47 -7.24
N ALA A 612 -8.49 -14.21 -6.84
CA ALA A 612 -7.72 -13.61 -5.76
C ALA A 612 -8.10 -14.14 -4.35
N ASP A 613 -9.31 -14.67 -4.16
CA ASP A 613 -9.78 -15.17 -2.87
C ASP A 613 -9.22 -16.57 -2.54
N HIS A 614 -8.77 -17.31 -3.57
CA HIS A 614 -8.13 -18.62 -3.45
C HIS A 614 -6.60 -18.59 -3.32
N GLN A 615 -5.98 -17.41 -3.18
CA GLN A 615 -4.55 -17.31 -2.87
C GLN A 615 -4.19 -18.08 -1.58
N ILE A 616 -2.93 -18.44 -1.42
CA ILE A 616 -2.41 -19.04 -0.19
C ILE A 616 -1.63 -18.01 0.61
N GLY A 617 -1.83 -18.01 1.93
CA GLY A 617 -1.11 -17.13 2.84
C GLY A 617 0.27 -17.66 3.24
N HIS A 618 1.10 -16.77 3.77
CA HIS A 618 2.49 -17.07 4.11
C HIS A 618 2.63 -18.12 5.23
N ALA A 619 1.61 -18.32 6.08
CA ALA A 619 1.68 -19.23 7.22
C ALA A 619 2.03 -20.68 6.84
N TYR A 620 1.67 -21.15 5.65
CA TYR A 620 2.01 -22.48 5.15
C TYR A 620 3.52 -22.68 4.93
N LEU A 621 4.28 -21.60 4.81
CA LEU A 621 5.74 -21.62 4.64
C LEU A 621 6.45 -21.08 5.89
N LEU A 622 5.76 -21.06 7.04
CA LEU A 622 6.34 -20.70 8.32
C LEU A 622 6.36 -21.91 9.27
N ARG A 623 7.45 -22.07 10.00
CA ARG A 623 7.58 -22.97 11.15
C ARG A 623 7.94 -22.16 12.38
N ASP A 624 7.14 -22.28 13.44
CA ASP A 624 7.30 -21.50 14.68
C ASP A 624 7.36 -19.97 14.44
N GLY A 625 6.61 -19.49 13.45
CA GLY A 625 6.56 -18.07 13.08
C GLY A 625 7.79 -17.56 12.32
N MET A 626 8.67 -18.44 11.87
CA MET A 626 9.84 -18.13 11.04
C MET A 626 9.73 -18.84 9.69
N PRO A 627 10.31 -18.30 8.60
CA PRO A 627 10.36 -19.01 7.32
C PRO A 627 10.95 -20.41 7.46
N ILE A 628 10.36 -21.39 6.78
CA ILE A 628 10.94 -22.72 6.65
C ILE A 628 12.35 -22.64 6.07
N ALA A 629 13.23 -23.54 6.49
CA ALA A 629 14.66 -23.44 6.18
C ALA A 629 15.28 -24.74 5.67
N THR A 630 14.54 -25.85 5.65
CA THR A 630 15.06 -27.17 5.25
C THR A 630 14.20 -27.80 4.16
N GLU A 631 14.80 -28.65 3.33
CA GLU A 631 14.11 -29.42 2.29
C GLU A 631 12.98 -30.28 2.88
N ASP A 632 13.18 -30.85 4.07
CA ASP A 632 12.17 -31.65 4.76
C ASP A 632 10.97 -30.80 5.20
N ASP A 633 11.20 -29.57 5.69
CA ASP A 633 10.12 -28.63 6.03
C ASP A 633 9.32 -28.25 4.79
N LEU A 634 10.01 -27.98 3.67
CA LEU A 634 9.39 -27.66 2.40
C LEU A 634 8.54 -28.82 1.88
N ALA A 635 9.07 -30.05 1.92
CA ALA A 635 8.34 -31.23 1.49
C ALA A 635 7.10 -31.47 2.36
N ALA A 636 7.20 -31.30 3.68
CA ALA A 636 6.07 -31.42 4.58
C ALA A 636 5.00 -30.37 4.29
N ALA A 637 5.39 -29.08 4.21
CA ALA A 637 4.47 -27.99 3.90
C ALA A 637 3.79 -28.20 2.53
N PHE A 638 4.56 -28.56 1.51
CA PHE A 638 4.05 -28.71 0.16
C PHE A 638 3.09 -29.89 0.01
N HIS A 639 3.48 -31.09 0.46
CA HIS A 639 2.67 -32.29 0.27
C HIS A 639 1.52 -32.45 1.25
N HIS A 640 1.64 -31.93 2.48
CA HIS A 640 0.61 -32.14 3.51
C HIS A 640 -0.32 -30.94 3.68
N GLU A 641 0.04 -29.75 3.19
CA GLU A 641 -0.77 -28.54 3.39
C GLU A 641 -1.10 -27.85 2.05
N VAL A 642 -0.11 -27.54 1.23
CA VAL A 642 -0.32 -26.79 -0.02
C VAL A 642 -1.07 -27.62 -1.07
N ILE A 643 -0.63 -28.85 -1.35
CA ILE A 643 -1.28 -29.73 -2.33
C ILE A 643 -2.74 -30.02 -1.95
N PRO A 644 -3.06 -30.51 -0.74
CA PRO A 644 -4.45 -30.82 -0.38
C PRO A 644 -5.37 -29.60 -0.46
N LEU A 645 -4.86 -28.42 -0.09
CA LEU A 645 -5.62 -27.17 -0.21
C LEU A 645 -5.93 -26.83 -1.67
N LEU A 646 -4.96 -26.98 -2.57
CA LEU A 646 -5.15 -26.72 -3.99
C LEU A 646 -6.04 -27.77 -4.66
N GLU A 647 -5.99 -29.03 -4.22
CA GLU A 647 -6.93 -30.07 -4.65
C GLU A 647 -8.37 -29.70 -4.32
N ASP A 648 -8.62 -29.21 -3.10
CA ASP A 648 -9.92 -28.71 -2.65
C ASP A 648 -10.37 -27.50 -3.46
N TYR A 649 -9.48 -26.53 -3.71
CA TYR A 649 -9.79 -25.35 -4.53
C TYR A 649 -10.09 -25.71 -5.99
N CYS A 650 -9.41 -26.71 -6.52
CA CYS A 650 -9.67 -27.21 -7.86
C CYS A 650 -10.91 -28.13 -7.91
N LEU A 651 -11.59 -28.40 -6.79
CA LEU A 651 -12.76 -29.29 -6.69
C LEU A 651 -12.49 -30.67 -7.32
N GLY A 652 -11.27 -31.18 -7.15
CA GLY A 652 -10.83 -32.46 -7.73
C GLY A 652 -10.57 -32.45 -9.24
N ARG A 653 -10.49 -31.28 -9.88
CA ARG A 653 -10.13 -31.13 -11.31
C ARG A 653 -8.63 -31.23 -11.53
N ALA A 654 -8.17 -32.38 -12.01
CA ALA A 654 -6.76 -32.63 -12.36
C ALA A 654 -6.19 -31.59 -13.33
N ASP A 655 -6.96 -31.15 -14.32
CA ASP A 655 -6.52 -30.17 -15.32
C ASP A 655 -6.32 -28.75 -14.75
N LEU A 656 -7.08 -28.36 -13.72
CA LEU A 656 -6.89 -27.08 -13.04
C LEU A 656 -5.70 -27.14 -12.09
N LEU A 657 -5.57 -28.25 -11.36
CA LEU A 657 -4.44 -28.48 -10.47
C LEU A 657 -3.11 -28.51 -11.23
N HIS A 658 -3.09 -29.15 -12.40
CA HIS A 658 -1.95 -29.15 -13.32
C HIS A 658 -1.63 -27.75 -13.87
N ARG A 659 -2.62 -26.92 -14.18
CA ARG A 659 -2.36 -25.53 -14.60
C ARG A 659 -1.69 -24.68 -13.50
N VAL A 660 -2.00 -24.96 -12.24
CA VAL A 660 -1.39 -24.26 -11.10
C VAL A 660 0.00 -24.80 -10.78
N LEU A 661 0.14 -26.12 -10.66
CA LEU A 661 1.35 -26.79 -10.18
C LEU A 661 2.30 -27.30 -11.29
N GLY A 662 1.88 -27.19 -12.55
CA GLY A 662 2.65 -27.60 -13.72
C GLY A 662 3.04 -29.07 -13.68
N SER A 663 4.30 -29.33 -14.02
CA SER A 663 4.86 -30.68 -14.16
C SER A 663 4.90 -31.50 -12.86
N LEU A 664 4.66 -30.88 -11.70
CA LEU A 664 4.60 -31.53 -10.40
C LEU A 664 3.34 -32.40 -10.22
N VAL A 665 2.34 -32.23 -11.08
CA VAL A 665 1.07 -32.94 -11.03
C VAL A 665 0.79 -33.56 -12.40
N ASP A 666 0.37 -34.82 -12.42
CA ASP A 666 -0.05 -35.49 -13.64
C ASP A 666 -1.37 -34.90 -14.17
N ALA A 667 -1.40 -34.48 -15.43
CA ALA A 667 -2.52 -33.75 -16.02
C ALA A 667 -3.83 -34.56 -16.11
N ASP A 668 -3.72 -35.89 -16.23
CA ASP A 668 -4.88 -36.78 -16.40
C ASP A 668 -5.41 -37.28 -15.06
N THR A 669 -4.52 -37.56 -14.11
CA THR A 669 -4.86 -38.21 -12.84
C THR A 669 -4.87 -37.26 -11.65
N GLY A 670 -4.29 -36.06 -11.78
CA GLY A 670 -4.13 -35.10 -10.68
C GLY A 670 -3.14 -35.56 -9.61
N ARG A 671 -2.41 -36.66 -9.85
CA ARG A 671 -1.48 -37.22 -8.86
C ARG A 671 -0.20 -36.41 -8.83
N THR A 672 0.25 -36.06 -7.63
CA THR A 672 1.52 -35.38 -7.42
C THR A 672 2.68 -36.32 -7.64
N ALA A 673 3.73 -35.85 -8.30
CA ALA A 673 4.98 -36.58 -8.47
C ALA A 673 5.58 -36.92 -7.09
N LEU A 674 5.96 -38.19 -6.90
CA LEU A 674 6.69 -38.63 -5.71
C LEU A 674 8.17 -38.32 -5.90
N MET A 675 8.71 -37.45 -5.06
CA MET A 675 10.10 -36.96 -5.15
C MET A 675 10.75 -36.97 -3.77
N SER A 676 12.08 -37.02 -3.72
CA SER A 676 12.79 -36.77 -2.47
C SER A 676 12.67 -35.29 -2.07
N PRO A 677 12.84 -34.92 -0.79
CA PRO A 677 12.84 -33.52 -0.36
C PRO A 677 13.82 -32.65 -1.14
N GLN A 678 15.01 -33.17 -1.46
CA GLN A 678 16.02 -32.46 -2.25
C GLN A 678 15.57 -32.26 -3.70
N ASP A 679 14.99 -33.29 -4.32
CA ASP A 679 14.49 -33.21 -5.70
C ASP A 679 13.29 -32.28 -5.81
N LEU A 680 12.43 -32.22 -4.78
CA LEU A 680 11.29 -31.32 -4.74
C LEU A 680 11.72 -29.85 -4.77
N ALA A 681 12.70 -29.45 -3.96
CA ALA A 681 13.20 -28.08 -3.97
C ALA A 681 13.74 -27.68 -5.36
N ALA A 682 14.46 -28.60 -6.02
CA ALA A 682 14.95 -28.39 -7.38
C ALA A 682 13.82 -28.33 -8.42
N ALA A 683 12.82 -29.21 -8.31
CA ALA A 683 11.67 -29.27 -9.21
C ALA A 683 10.79 -28.01 -9.08
N LEU A 684 10.53 -27.55 -7.84
CA LEU A 684 9.81 -26.31 -7.57
C LEU A 684 10.58 -25.11 -8.13
N ALA A 685 11.92 -25.08 -8.00
CA ALA A 685 12.73 -24.01 -8.54
C ALA A 685 12.69 -24.01 -10.08
N ALA A 686 12.76 -25.18 -10.70
CA ALA A 686 12.64 -25.31 -12.15
C ALA A 686 11.26 -24.86 -12.66
N GLU A 687 10.19 -25.25 -11.97
CA GLU A 687 8.81 -24.97 -12.37
C GLU A 687 8.39 -23.52 -12.11
N PHE A 688 8.77 -22.95 -10.96
CA PHE A 688 8.26 -21.64 -10.51
C PHE A 688 9.27 -20.50 -10.59
N SER A 689 10.58 -20.81 -10.67
CA SER A 689 11.68 -19.84 -10.81
C SER A 689 12.36 -19.91 -12.18
N GLY A 690 12.05 -20.93 -12.99
CA GLY A 690 12.45 -21.03 -14.39
C GLY A 690 11.49 -20.24 -15.29
N GLY A 691 11.98 -19.24 -16.02
CA GLY A 691 11.21 -18.42 -16.95
C GLY A 691 10.68 -19.14 -18.20
N GLU A 692 10.72 -20.48 -18.25
CA GLU A 692 9.97 -21.20 -19.26
C GLU A 692 8.53 -21.34 -18.79
N SER A 693 7.64 -20.69 -19.55
CA SER A 693 6.22 -21.00 -19.59
C SER A 693 6.01 -22.52 -19.59
N GLY A 694 5.72 -23.08 -18.42
CA GLY A 694 5.21 -24.43 -18.27
C GLY A 694 3.88 -24.54 -19.01
N LEU A 695 3.98 -25.04 -20.24
CA LEU A 695 2.94 -25.56 -21.14
C LEU A 695 1.76 -24.61 -21.46
N ASP A 696 1.91 -24.01 -22.64
CA ASP A 696 0.92 -23.53 -23.62
C ASP A 696 0.30 -22.12 -23.53
N ALA A 697 0.54 -21.40 -24.64
CA ALA A 697 -0.42 -20.71 -25.52
C ALA A 697 -1.90 -20.64 -25.11
#